data_AF-A0A8K0EAX6-F1
#
_entry.id   AF-A0A8K0EAX6-F1
#
_cell.length_a   1.000
_cell.length_b   1.000
_cell.length_c   1.000
_cell.angle_alpha   90.00
_cell.angle_beta   90.00
_cell.angle_gamma   90.00
#
_symmetry.space_group_name_H-M   'P 1'
#
loop_
_entity.id
_entity.type
_entity.pdbx_description
1 polymer ?
#
loop_
_entity_poly.entity_id
_entity_poly.type
_entity_poly.pdbx_seq_one_letter_code
_entity_poly.pdbx_strand_id
1 'polypeptide(L)'
;MNGTSMSSPNACGGIALVLSALKATGVAYTPYTVKTALENTAQKVEGVEVFAQGYGVLQVEKAFDHLRQHADSAERNVRFSVAVNGGRGVHLRQALSQRKPTEMTVSIEPVYAEDIQANEKIALSIHVSLVSEVPWVHVPPCLELMNTPRTFVIKVDPRGLREGAHYTEVLGYDISNPHKGPLFRVPVTVVRPETVEDKVQYKVTSEREVTFKPGQVHRRFIDVPLGATWAEFTIQSLSPETVGRFILHMVQLQPYSAYRTHESYKFFSLTELGEVSYTCPVLEGVTVEVCLARWWASLGEVNINYNVTFHGLQPSVTTLNLHAADGITRVDVKSPLKHEDVQPSIKLEHGVCPLRPSEFKIRPLGDRDVLPPNRPSYELVLTYNYHQTKTCEVMPHCPTLCDLLYESDYDSQLWMLFDSNKQLMGSGDAYPHQYNFKLEKGDYTIKLQIRHETKDLLEKLKDLTFLVQYKLPNALSLDVYPTKSNALLGKAKFGTQRCGIGVTAPMFITSLPDDKVPKAASPGHYLVGQISYAKAEPGKKTATYPVHYVISAPPCKPKNGGKDKDKKEDKDPQEEFTEALRDFKIQWMSKLDSKAIYEELKELHPSHLPLHVGRLQALDNDKERLKQLDDIIAAADAVIGQVDTAELASFLALKADTRSDAATIKVEMEKKKAALIDAVCRKGSAVADKVLQALEDDAVGSTDMEKDLALVKETFEELLKWAEPMDIKVVSFTMKHAMVCGQYGRAIRAAQKILDDKPNKENERKCIELYKKMGWDHVAKHSERWLPVRYPQSYTLF
;
A
#
# COMPACT_ATOMS: atom_id res chain seq x y z
N MET A 1 -15.19 3.16 10.05
CA MET A 1 -16.48 3.69 10.56
C MET A 1 -16.17 4.78 11.56
N ASN A 2 -16.53 6.03 11.27
CA ASN A 2 -16.52 7.10 12.28
C ASN A 2 -17.69 6.81 13.22
N GLY A 3 -17.42 6.13 14.34
CA GLY A 3 -18.42 5.87 15.37
C GLY A 3 -18.85 7.20 15.99
N THR A 4 -19.86 7.87 15.42
CA THR A 4 -20.54 8.96 16.10
C THR A 4 -21.32 8.30 17.24
N SER A 5 -20.91 8.47 18.50
CA SER A 5 -21.54 7.89 19.70
C SER A 5 -23.05 8.18 19.77
N MET A 6 -23.88 7.48 18.98
CA MET A 6 -25.33 7.63 18.76
C MET A 6 -25.89 9.07 18.58
N SER A 7 -25.05 10.11 18.63
CA SER A 7 -25.43 11.52 18.68
C SER A 7 -25.86 12.07 17.33
N SER A 8 -25.18 11.68 16.24
CA SER A 8 -25.58 12.05 14.88
C SER A 8 -26.94 11.44 14.50
N PRO A 9 -27.21 10.13 14.73
CA PRO A 9 -28.56 9.58 14.58
C PRO A 9 -29.62 10.29 15.44
N ASN A 10 -29.30 10.63 16.71
CA ASN A 10 -30.22 11.37 17.58
C ASN A 10 -30.55 12.77 17.03
N ALA A 11 -29.53 13.51 16.56
CA ALA A 11 -29.72 14.81 15.93
C ALA A 11 -30.57 14.68 14.65
N CYS A 12 -30.31 13.66 13.82
CA CYS A 12 -31.11 13.37 12.63
C CYS A 12 -32.58 13.11 12.97
N GLY A 13 -32.86 12.29 13.99
CA GLY A 13 -34.22 12.05 14.48
C GLY A 13 -34.90 13.32 15.00
N GLY A 14 -34.19 14.15 15.78
CA GLY A 14 -34.70 15.43 16.24
C GLY A 14 -35.02 16.40 15.10
N ILE A 15 -34.15 16.49 14.10
CA ILE A 15 -34.40 17.30 12.88
C ILE A 15 -35.61 16.75 12.11
N ALA A 16 -35.77 15.43 12.02
CA ALA A 16 -36.93 14.83 11.36
C ALA A 16 -38.26 15.22 12.05
N LEU A 17 -38.28 15.34 13.39
CA LEU A 17 -39.45 15.84 14.13
C LEU A 17 -39.74 17.31 13.78
N VAL A 18 -38.72 18.17 13.77
CA VAL A 18 -38.88 19.58 13.37
C VAL A 18 -39.45 19.68 11.96
N LEU A 19 -38.86 18.97 11.00
CA LEU A 19 -39.32 18.96 9.60
C LEU A 19 -40.75 18.42 9.46
N SER A 20 -41.12 17.42 10.25
CA SER A 20 -42.49 16.87 10.26
C SER A 20 -43.50 17.91 10.74
N ALA A 21 -43.17 18.63 11.83
CA ALA A 21 -44.03 19.68 12.37
C ALA A 21 -44.17 20.88 11.42
N LEU A 22 -43.08 21.30 10.74
CA LEU A 22 -43.13 22.38 9.75
C LEU A 22 -44.02 22.02 8.56
N LYS A 23 -43.89 20.78 8.04
CA LYS A 23 -44.75 20.29 6.95
C LYS A 23 -46.21 20.20 7.37
N ALA A 24 -46.48 19.70 8.59
CA ALA A 24 -47.84 19.58 9.11
C ALA A 24 -48.52 20.93 9.35
N THR A 25 -47.75 21.96 9.71
CA THR A 25 -48.27 23.32 9.97
C THR A 25 -48.18 24.26 8.75
N GLY A 26 -47.66 23.79 7.62
CA GLY A 26 -47.52 24.60 6.40
C GLY A 26 -46.49 25.73 6.51
N VAL A 27 -45.56 25.64 7.46
CA VAL A 27 -44.50 26.65 7.64
C VAL A 27 -43.42 26.43 6.59
N ALA A 28 -43.15 27.44 5.77
CA ALA A 28 -42.10 27.39 4.76
C ALA A 28 -40.71 27.38 5.42
N TYR A 29 -39.80 26.56 4.89
CA TYR A 29 -38.44 26.43 5.41
C TYR A 29 -37.45 26.10 4.29
N THR A 30 -36.16 26.33 4.56
CA THR A 30 -35.05 25.88 3.73
C THR A 30 -34.05 25.11 4.60
N PRO A 31 -33.13 24.32 4.01
CA PRO A 31 -32.06 23.69 4.80
C PRO A 31 -31.23 24.70 5.60
N TYR A 32 -31.11 25.93 5.09
CA TYR A 32 -30.37 27.01 5.72
C TYR A 32 -31.11 27.58 6.93
N THR A 33 -32.40 27.87 6.82
CA THR A 33 -33.17 28.36 7.97
C THR A 33 -33.26 27.32 9.07
N VAL A 34 -33.42 26.04 8.72
CA VAL A 34 -33.37 24.93 9.69
C VAL A 34 -32.02 24.93 10.40
N LYS A 35 -30.90 24.93 9.67
CA LYS A 35 -29.57 24.99 10.29
C LYS A 35 -29.42 26.20 11.23
N THR A 36 -29.78 27.39 10.78
CA THR A 36 -29.70 28.62 11.59
C THR A 36 -30.53 28.51 12.87
N ALA A 37 -31.75 27.99 12.79
CA ALA A 37 -32.59 27.77 13.96
C ALA A 37 -31.96 26.80 14.96
N LEU A 38 -31.36 25.70 14.48
CA LEU A 38 -30.64 24.76 15.33
C LEU A 38 -29.44 25.42 16.03
N GLU A 39 -28.64 26.21 15.31
CA GLU A 39 -27.48 26.91 15.87
C GLU A 39 -27.91 27.98 16.90
N ASN A 40 -29.00 28.71 16.64
CA ASN A 40 -29.48 29.80 17.51
C ASN A 40 -30.17 29.30 18.78
N THR A 41 -30.71 28.08 18.77
CA THR A 41 -31.54 27.55 19.87
C THR A 41 -30.83 26.47 20.70
N ALA A 42 -29.68 25.99 20.25
CA ALA A 42 -28.90 24.99 20.96
C ALA A 42 -28.50 25.46 22.37
N GLN A 43 -28.46 24.52 23.31
CA GLN A 43 -28.10 24.78 24.69
C GLN A 43 -26.64 24.42 24.95
N LYS A 44 -25.81 25.43 25.26
CA LYS A 44 -24.41 25.20 25.65
C LYS A 44 -24.33 24.42 26.96
N VAL A 45 -23.41 23.46 27.02
CA VAL A 45 -23.07 22.69 28.21
C VAL A 45 -21.89 23.38 28.90
N GLU A 46 -22.08 23.74 30.17
CA GLU A 46 -21.02 24.33 30.97
C GLU A 46 -19.86 23.34 31.17
N GLY A 47 -18.62 23.85 31.19
CA GLY A 47 -17.42 23.04 31.38
C GLY A 47 -16.97 22.23 30.16
N VAL A 48 -17.73 22.23 29.05
CA VAL A 48 -17.31 21.62 27.78
C VAL A 48 -16.74 22.70 26.86
N GLU A 49 -15.60 22.42 26.22
CA GLU A 49 -14.99 23.36 25.29
C GLU A 49 -15.82 23.54 24.01
N VAL A 50 -15.82 24.74 23.45
CA VAL A 50 -16.55 25.06 22.21
C VAL A 50 -16.13 24.16 21.04
N PHE A 51 -14.87 23.73 21.00
CA PHE A 51 -14.34 22.84 19.96
C PHE A 51 -14.94 21.43 20.00
N ALA A 52 -15.45 20.99 21.15
CA ALA A 52 -16.06 19.67 21.32
C ALA A 52 -17.60 19.71 21.18
N GLN A 53 -18.26 20.81 21.58
CA GLN A 53 -19.72 20.90 21.58
C GLN A 53 -20.33 21.74 20.44
N GLY A 54 -19.54 22.58 19.76
CA GLY A 54 -20.06 23.55 18.81
C GLY A 54 -21.04 24.52 19.47
N TYR A 55 -22.27 24.60 18.95
CA TYR A 55 -23.33 25.44 19.52
C TYR A 55 -24.06 24.79 20.71
N GLY A 56 -23.74 23.54 21.06
CA GLY A 56 -24.31 22.84 22.21
C GLY A 56 -25.33 21.76 21.84
N VAL A 57 -26.18 21.41 22.80
CA VAL A 57 -27.17 20.33 22.68
C VAL A 57 -28.41 20.82 21.93
N LEU A 58 -28.82 20.06 20.92
CA LEU A 58 -30.02 20.28 20.11
C LEU A 58 -31.28 20.47 20.98
N GLN A 59 -32.04 21.54 20.73
CA GLN A 59 -33.32 21.83 21.38
C GLN A 59 -34.46 21.78 20.35
N VAL A 60 -35.11 20.63 20.20
CA VAL A 60 -36.10 20.35 19.13
C VAL A 60 -37.28 21.33 19.17
N GLU A 61 -37.92 21.50 20.32
CA GLU A 61 -39.08 22.39 20.49
C GLU A 61 -38.72 23.85 20.17
N LYS A 62 -37.62 24.34 20.76
CA LYS A 62 -37.14 25.72 20.54
C LYS A 62 -36.78 25.99 19.09
N ALA A 63 -36.15 25.02 18.40
CA ALA A 63 -35.83 25.15 16.99
C ALA A 63 -37.09 25.25 16.12
N PHE A 64 -38.14 24.48 16.44
CA PHE A 64 -39.43 24.59 15.75
C PHE A 64 -40.10 25.95 16.00
N ASP A 65 -40.13 26.41 17.26
CA ASP A 65 -40.70 27.71 17.61
C ASP A 65 -39.97 28.86 16.92
N HIS A 66 -38.64 28.81 16.86
CA HIS A 66 -37.82 29.80 16.15
C HIS A 66 -38.15 29.86 14.66
N LEU A 67 -38.25 28.70 13.99
CA LEU A 67 -38.62 28.62 12.58
C LEU A 67 -40.03 29.15 12.32
N ARG A 68 -40.98 28.86 13.21
CA ARG A 68 -42.35 29.35 13.10
C ARG A 68 -42.44 30.86 13.28
N GLN A 69 -41.71 31.43 14.25
CA GLN A 69 -41.72 32.87 14.54
C GLN A 69 -41.09 33.71 13.41
N HIS A 70 -40.16 33.13 12.65
CA HIS A 70 -39.37 33.84 11.64
C HIS A 70 -39.62 33.34 10.21
N ALA A 71 -40.73 32.63 9.97
CA ALA A 71 -41.06 32.00 8.70
C ALA A 71 -41.20 32.98 7.51
N ASP A 72 -41.57 34.24 7.79
CA ASP A 72 -41.78 35.28 6.78
C ASP A 72 -40.58 36.23 6.63
N SER A 73 -39.42 35.85 7.15
CA SER A 73 -38.20 36.66 7.04
C SER A 73 -37.77 36.82 5.57
N ALA A 74 -37.36 38.04 5.19
CA ALA A 74 -37.00 38.38 3.82
C ALA A 74 -35.87 37.51 3.26
N GLU A 75 -34.97 37.03 4.11
CA GLU A 75 -33.84 36.18 3.74
C GLU A 75 -34.10 34.67 3.82
N ARG A 76 -35.34 34.21 4.04
CA ARG A 76 -35.66 32.77 4.18
C ARG A 76 -35.04 31.90 3.09
N ASN A 77 -35.07 32.41 1.85
CA ASN A 77 -34.60 31.72 0.65
C ASN A 77 -33.13 32.00 0.30
N VAL A 78 -32.39 32.64 1.22
CA VAL A 78 -31.00 33.08 1.03
C VAL A 78 -30.07 32.30 1.93
N ARG A 79 -29.01 31.74 1.33
CA ARG A 79 -27.82 31.29 2.06
C ARG A 79 -26.76 32.38 2.00
N PHE A 80 -26.26 32.82 3.14
CA PHE A 80 -25.07 33.69 3.17
C PHE A 80 -23.80 32.85 3.13
N SER A 81 -23.11 32.85 2.00
CA SER A 81 -21.78 32.26 1.86
C SER A 81 -20.75 33.19 2.49
N VAL A 82 -20.00 32.68 3.46
CA VAL A 82 -18.94 33.42 4.17
C VAL A 82 -17.59 32.93 3.70
N ALA A 83 -16.77 33.83 3.16
CA ALA A 83 -15.40 33.55 2.79
C ALA A 83 -14.44 34.55 3.47
N VAL A 84 -13.32 34.06 4.00
CA VAL A 84 -12.27 34.89 4.60
C VAL A 84 -10.97 34.62 3.88
N ASN A 85 -10.52 35.54 3.03
CA ASN A 85 -9.35 35.36 2.16
C ASN A 85 -9.37 34.00 1.40
N GLY A 86 -10.53 33.55 0.94
CA GLY A 86 -10.72 32.26 0.26
C GLY A 86 -10.93 31.04 1.18
N GLY A 87 -10.78 31.19 2.51
CA GLY A 87 -11.13 30.19 3.52
C GLY A 87 -12.54 30.36 4.09
N ARG A 88 -12.91 29.53 5.08
CA ARG A 88 -14.24 29.56 5.74
C ARG A 88 -14.27 30.29 7.10
N GLY A 89 -13.15 30.85 7.52
CA GLY A 89 -12.97 31.48 8.83
C GLY A 89 -11.54 31.92 9.08
N VAL A 90 -11.29 32.53 10.23
CA VAL A 90 -9.96 32.95 10.67
C VAL A 90 -9.36 31.89 11.58
N HIS A 91 -8.15 31.42 11.23
CA HIS A 91 -7.38 30.53 12.10
C HIS A 91 -5.93 31.00 12.20
N LEU A 92 -5.58 31.63 13.32
CA LEU A 92 -4.21 32.07 13.63
C LEU A 92 -3.59 31.10 14.64
N ARG A 93 -2.66 30.26 14.19
CA ARG A 93 -2.06 29.21 15.03
C ARG A 93 -0.56 29.37 15.27
N GLN A 94 0.18 29.92 14.31
CA GLN A 94 1.64 29.97 14.37
C GLN A 94 2.14 31.17 15.18
N ALA A 95 3.16 30.99 16.01
CA ALA A 95 3.70 32.05 16.88
C ALA A 95 4.13 33.30 16.11
N LEU A 96 4.81 33.13 14.97
CA LEU A 96 5.30 34.24 14.14
C LEU A 96 4.15 35.09 13.57
N SER A 97 3.03 34.45 13.21
CA SER A 97 1.86 35.14 12.65
C SER A 97 1.15 36.04 13.68
N GLN A 98 1.46 35.89 14.97
CA GLN A 98 0.77 36.56 16.07
C GLN A 98 1.56 37.72 16.69
N ARG A 99 2.72 38.09 16.10
CA ARG A 99 3.53 39.21 16.59
C ARG A 99 2.93 40.59 16.26
N LYS A 100 1.97 40.65 15.35
CA LYS A 100 1.28 41.87 14.92
C LYS A 100 -0.22 41.61 14.71
N PRO A 101 -1.06 42.66 14.76
CA PRO A 101 -2.44 42.55 14.31
C PRO A 101 -2.50 42.14 12.84
N THR A 102 -3.49 41.32 12.50
CA THR A 102 -3.73 40.86 11.13
C THR A 102 -5.08 41.36 10.65
N GLU A 103 -5.09 41.98 9.47
CA GLU A 103 -6.30 42.39 8.77
C GLU A 103 -6.68 41.33 7.75
N MET A 104 -7.96 40.99 7.68
CA MET A 104 -8.48 39.93 6.81
C MET A 104 -9.76 40.42 6.15
N THR A 105 -9.91 40.13 4.85
CA THR A 105 -11.11 40.50 4.10
C THR A 105 -12.13 39.37 4.21
N VAL A 106 -13.29 39.71 4.74
CA VAL A 106 -14.47 38.85 4.79
C VAL A 106 -15.35 39.21 3.60
N SER A 107 -15.76 38.22 2.83
CA SER A 107 -16.78 38.32 1.78
C SER A 107 -18.04 37.60 2.23
N ILE A 108 -19.17 38.28 2.09
CA ILE A 108 -20.51 37.74 2.32
C ILE A 108 -21.26 37.78 1.01
N GLU A 109 -21.68 36.62 0.53
CA GLU A 109 -22.40 36.47 -0.73
C GLU A 109 -23.76 35.83 -0.50
N PRO A 110 -24.87 36.49 -0.87
CA PRO A 110 -26.18 35.87 -0.91
C PRO A 110 -26.26 34.85 -2.04
N VAL A 111 -26.63 33.62 -1.71
CA VAL A 111 -26.80 32.51 -2.65
C VAL A 111 -28.24 32.04 -2.59
N TYR A 112 -28.89 32.05 -3.76
CA TYR A 112 -30.26 31.57 -3.96
C TYR A 112 -30.28 30.20 -4.63
N ALA A 113 -31.36 29.47 -4.46
CA ALA A 113 -31.67 28.33 -5.33
C ALA A 113 -31.94 28.81 -6.77
N GLU A 114 -31.70 27.92 -7.74
CA GLU A 114 -31.78 28.24 -9.18
C GLU A 114 -33.19 28.68 -9.61
N ASP A 115 -34.23 28.18 -8.93
CA ASP A 115 -35.65 28.36 -9.22
C ASP A 115 -36.27 29.64 -8.64
N ILE A 116 -35.51 30.44 -7.86
CA ILE A 116 -36.01 31.68 -7.26
C ILE A 116 -36.16 32.79 -8.31
N GLN A 117 -37.32 33.46 -8.29
CA GLN A 117 -37.67 34.54 -9.22
C GLN A 117 -36.75 35.77 -9.09
N ALA A 118 -36.48 36.44 -10.21
CA ALA A 118 -35.59 37.61 -10.25
C ALA A 118 -36.06 38.75 -9.33
N ASN A 119 -37.37 38.98 -9.22
CA ASN A 119 -37.92 40.03 -8.36
C ASN A 119 -37.60 39.79 -6.88
N GLU A 120 -37.64 38.54 -6.43
CA GLU A 120 -37.29 38.18 -5.05
C GLU A 120 -35.80 38.42 -4.78
N LYS A 121 -34.93 38.11 -5.76
CA LYS A 121 -33.51 38.41 -5.68
C LYS A 121 -33.24 39.92 -5.59
N ILE A 122 -33.96 40.73 -6.35
CA ILE A 122 -33.82 42.20 -6.36
C ILE A 122 -34.33 42.83 -5.06
N ALA A 123 -35.36 42.25 -4.45
CA ALA A 123 -35.98 42.76 -3.23
C ALA A 123 -35.11 42.60 -1.96
N LEU A 124 -34.03 41.82 -2.02
CA LEU A 124 -33.14 41.64 -0.87
C LEU A 124 -32.40 42.93 -0.53
N SER A 125 -32.72 43.50 0.62
CA SER A 125 -32.07 44.67 1.19
C SER A 125 -32.09 44.58 2.72
N ILE A 126 -30.97 44.17 3.31
CA ILE A 126 -30.87 43.93 4.75
C ILE A 126 -29.77 44.79 5.34
N HIS A 127 -30.13 45.59 6.34
CA HIS A 127 -29.18 46.35 7.13
C HIS A 127 -28.66 45.45 8.24
N VAL A 128 -27.37 45.14 8.19
CA VAL A 128 -26.72 44.21 9.11
C VAL A 128 -25.84 44.99 10.08
N SER A 129 -26.02 44.76 11.38
CA SER A 129 -25.08 45.17 12.42
C SER A 129 -24.05 44.07 12.60
N LEU A 130 -22.77 44.41 12.53
CA LEU A 130 -21.68 43.46 12.78
C LEU A 130 -21.19 43.63 14.22
N VAL A 131 -21.08 42.52 14.95
CA VAL A 131 -20.71 42.53 16.37
C VAL A 131 -19.58 41.54 16.61
N SER A 132 -18.62 41.97 17.42
CA SER A 132 -17.61 41.10 18.03
C SER A 132 -17.86 41.06 19.53
N GLU A 133 -17.87 39.87 20.12
CA GLU A 133 -18.04 39.70 21.57
C GLU A 133 -16.76 39.97 22.37
N VAL A 134 -15.63 40.21 21.68
CA VAL A 134 -14.31 40.33 22.29
C VAL A 134 -13.54 41.56 21.79
N PRO A 135 -12.69 42.18 22.64
CA PRO A 135 -11.97 43.41 22.28
C PRO A 135 -10.80 43.19 21.32
N TRP A 136 -10.34 41.94 21.15
CA TRP A 136 -9.20 41.61 20.28
C TRP A 136 -9.59 41.34 18.83
N VAL A 137 -10.89 41.41 18.49
CA VAL A 137 -11.40 41.39 17.11
C VAL A 137 -12.17 42.67 16.85
N HIS A 138 -11.70 43.46 15.88
CA HIS A 138 -12.32 44.71 15.47
C HIS A 138 -13.05 44.51 14.15
N VAL A 139 -14.27 45.05 14.09
CA VAL A 139 -15.18 44.92 12.95
C VAL A 139 -15.80 46.28 12.67
N PRO A 140 -16.14 46.60 11.40
CA PRO A 140 -16.95 47.77 11.10
C PRO A 140 -18.34 47.63 11.72
N PRO A 141 -19.06 48.72 12.02
CA PRO A 141 -20.31 48.64 12.79
C PRO A 141 -21.49 48.06 11.99
N CYS A 142 -21.52 48.30 10.67
CA CYS A 142 -22.64 47.89 9.82
C CYS A 142 -22.20 47.48 8.42
N LEU A 143 -23.08 46.72 7.77
CA LEU A 143 -22.97 46.27 6.39
C LEU A 143 -24.36 46.25 5.77
N GLU A 144 -24.49 46.70 4.53
CA GLU A 144 -25.75 46.56 3.77
C GLU A 144 -25.63 45.37 2.81
N LEU A 145 -26.49 44.37 2.99
CA LEU A 145 -26.56 43.20 2.15
C LEU A 145 -27.69 43.33 1.13
N MET A 146 -27.29 43.38 -0.14
CA MET A 146 -28.15 43.22 -1.31
C MET A 146 -27.74 41.94 -2.05
N ASN A 147 -28.43 41.55 -3.11
CA ASN A 147 -28.06 40.40 -3.96
C ASN A 147 -26.78 40.66 -4.79
N THR A 148 -25.65 40.87 -4.11
CA THR A 148 -24.32 41.03 -4.68
C THR A 148 -23.32 40.74 -3.55
N PRO A 149 -22.17 40.10 -3.85
CA PRO A 149 -21.10 39.95 -2.86
C PRO A 149 -20.72 41.29 -2.22
N ARG A 150 -20.56 41.28 -0.89
CA ARG A 150 -20.12 42.43 -0.11
C ARG A 150 -18.95 42.04 0.75
N THR A 151 -17.95 42.91 0.78
CA THR A 151 -16.73 42.68 1.54
C THR A 151 -16.55 43.69 2.65
N PHE A 152 -16.02 43.25 3.77
CA PHE A 152 -15.56 44.11 4.85
C PHE A 152 -14.27 43.56 5.44
N VAL A 153 -13.51 44.42 6.14
CA VAL A 153 -12.24 44.04 6.75
C VAL A 153 -12.42 43.86 8.24
N ILE A 154 -11.90 42.76 8.78
CA ILE A 154 -11.78 42.53 10.22
C ILE A 154 -10.32 42.60 10.62
N LYS A 155 -10.06 43.07 11.85
CA LYS A 155 -8.71 43.14 12.41
C LYS A 155 -8.63 42.31 13.70
N VAL A 156 -7.73 41.33 13.70
CA VAL A 156 -7.49 40.43 14.83
C VAL A 156 -6.15 40.77 15.47
N ASP A 157 -6.16 41.15 16.76
CA ASP A 157 -4.95 41.49 17.53
C ASP A 157 -4.68 40.48 18.67
N PRO A 158 -3.79 39.50 18.46
CA PRO A 158 -3.57 38.43 19.42
C PRO A 158 -2.63 38.80 20.58
N ARG A 159 -1.99 39.97 20.56
CA ARG A 159 -0.87 40.30 21.47
C ARG A 159 -1.24 40.35 22.96
N GLY A 160 -2.52 40.60 23.28
CA GLY A 160 -3.04 40.64 24.65
C GLY A 160 -3.57 39.31 25.20
N LEU A 161 -3.65 38.26 24.39
CA LEU A 161 -4.25 36.97 24.79
C LEU A 161 -3.32 36.18 25.71
N ARG A 162 -3.83 35.34 26.60
CA ARG A 162 -2.97 34.37 27.32
C ARG A 162 -2.61 33.20 26.42
N GLU A 163 -1.64 32.39 26.82
CA GLU A 163 -1.34 31.14 26.11
C GLU A 163 -2.57 30.21 26.13
N GLY A 164 -2.75 29.44 25.05
CA GLY A 164 -3.93 28.59 24.86
C GLY A 164 -4.75 28.94 23.63
N ALA A 165 -5.88 28.24 23.47
CA ALA A 165 -6.82 28.45 22.38
C ALA A 165 -7.92 29.45 22.79
N HIS A 166 -8.16 30.42 21.93
CA HIS A 166 -9.18 31.47 22.07
C HIS A 166 -10.10 31.40 20.86
N TYR A 167 -11.40 31.45 21.10
CA TYR A 167 -12.42 31.39 20.06
C TYR A 167 -13.44 32.50 20.26
N THR A 168 -13.85 33.11 19.16
CA THR A 168 -14.96 34.05 19.08
C THR A 168 -15.57 33.99 17.69
N GLU A 169 -16.67 34.71 17.48
CA GLU A 169 -17.31 34.85 16.18
C GLU A 169 -17.56 36.33 15.90
N VAL A 170 -17.45 36.73 14.63
CA VAL A 170 -18.08 37.97 14.16
C VAL A 170 -19.50 37.64 13.73
N LEU A 171 -20.47 38.28 14.36
CA LEU A 171 -21.89 38.00 14.19
C LEU A 171 -22.55 39.11 13.38
N GLY A 172 -23.28 38.74 12.33
CA GLY A 172 -24.08 39.67 11.52
C GLY A 172 -25.55 39.58 11.89
N TYR A 173 -26.11 40.61 12.52
CA TYR A 173 -27.51 40.68 12.92
C TYR A 173 -28.33 41.58 11.99
N ASP A 174 -29.52 41.15 11.64
CA ASP A 174 -30.52 42.01 11.02
C ASP A 174 -30.96 43.10 12.01
N ILE A 175 -30.73 44.36 11.67
CA ILE A 175 -31.08 45.50 12.54
C ILE A 175 -32.60 45.60 12.75
N SER A 176 -33.39 45.17 11.77
CA SER A 176 -34.86 45.22 11.86
C SER A 176 -35.43 44.14 12.78
N ASN A 177 -34.71 43.03 12.98
CA ASN A 177 -35.13 41.94 13.85
C ASN A 177 -33.93 41.23 14.52
N PRO A 178 -33.30 41.86 15.54
CA PRO A 178 -32.13 41.28 16.20
C PRO A 178 -32.43 39.99 16.98
N HIS A 179 -33.67 39.83 17.47
CA HIS A 179 -34.10 38.68 18.27
C HIS A 179 -34.10 37.36 17.49
N LYS A 180 -34.12 37.42 16.14
CA LYS A 180 -33.96 36.27 15.25
C LYS A 180 -32.61 35.56 15.43
N GLY A 181 -31.62 36.25 15.97
CA GLY A 181 -30.23 35.79 16.03
C GLY A 181 -29.46 36.15 14.76
N PRO A 182 -28.17 35.78 14.69
CA PRO A 182 -27.30 36.18 13.59
C PRO A 182 -27.67 35.47 12.28
N LEU A 183 -27.59 36.21 11.17
CA LEU A 183 -27.80 35.73 9.81
C LEU A 183 -26.61 34.90 9.30
N PHE A 184 -25.40 35.32 9.70
CA PHE A 184 -24.15 34.64 9.39
C PHE A 184 -23.16 34.83 10.54
N ARG A 185 -22.16 33.95 10.56
CA ARG A 185 -21.12 33.91 11.57
C ARG A 185 -19.77 33.76 10.89
N VAL A 186 -18.78 34.54 11.32
CA VAL A 186 -17.39 34.39 10.90
C VAL A 186 -16.60 33.82 12.08
N PRO A 187 -16.25 32.52 12.09
CA PRO A 187 -15.51 31.94 13.20
C PRO A 187 -14.07 32.47 13.21
N VAL A 188 -13.61 32.89 14.39
CA VAL A 188 -12.26 33.39 14.62
C VAL A 188 -11.60 32.58 15.74
N THR A 189 -10.60 31.78 15.38
CA THR A 189 -9.81 30.98 16.31
C THR A 189 -8.37 31.46 16.34
N VAL A 190 -7.89 31.85 17.52
CA VAL A 190 -6.49 32.20 17.78
C VAL A 190 -5.90 31.23 18.79
N VAL A 191 -4.83 30.55 18.43
CA VAL A 191 -4.09 29.64 19.32
C VAL A 191 -2.77 30.32 19.66
N ARG A 192 -2.61 30.83 20.88
CA ARG A 192 -1.37 31.44 21.34
C ARG A 192 -0.46 30.37 21.96
N PRO A 193 0.64 29.99 21.30
CA PRO A 193 1.54 28.99 21.85
C PRO A 193 2.42 29.56 22.95
N GLU A 194 2.84 28.69 23.86
CA GLU A 194 3.92 28.96 24.81
C GLU A 194 5.28 28.89 24.11
N THR A 195 6.21 29.72 24.57
CA THR A 195 7.59 29.73 24.05
C THR A 195 8.49 28.89 24.95
N VAL A 196 9.38 28.09 24.37
CA VAL A 196 10.37 27.32 25.15
C VAL A 196 11.39 28.28 25.79
N GLU A 197 11.28 28.51 27.10
CA GLU A 197 12.17 29.43 27.83
C GLU A 197 13.56 28.82 28.11
N ASP A 198 13.63 27.53 28.43
CA ASP A 198 14.90 26.82 28.65
C ASP A 198 15.66 26.66 27.33
N LYS A 199 16.61 27.57 27.06
CA LYS A 199 17.46 27.53 25.87
C LYS A 199 18.69 26.62 26.02
N VAL A 200 18.84 25.93 27.14
CA VAL A 200 19.97 25.01 27.39
C VAL A 200 19.53 23.58 27.08
N GLN A 201 18.44 23.10 27.68
CA GLN A 201 17.92 21.75 27.44
C GLN A 201 16.79 21.71 26.41
N TYR A 202 16.20 22.87 26.07
CA TYR A 202 15.00 22.97 25.24
C TYR A 202 13.84 22.15 25.81
N LYS A 203 13.61 22.34 27.12
CA LYS A 203 12.62 21.61 27.91
C LYS A 203 11.47 22.52 28.32
N VAL A 204 10.25 22.05 28.11
CA VAL A 204 9.00 22.65 28.62
C VAL A 204 8.46 21.71 29.69
N THR A 205 8.25 22.22 30.91
CA THR A 205 7.71 21.42 32.02
C THR A 205 6.26 21.82 32.27
N SER A 206 5.43 20.91 32.77
CA SER A 206 4.12 21.25 33.30
C SER A 206 4.23 22.11 34.56
N GLU A 207 3.08 22.63 34.99
CA GLU A 207 2.93 23.04 36.39
C GLU A 207 3.36 21.88 37.30
N ARG A 208 3.86 22.18 38.52
CA ARG A 208 4.50 21.19 39.40
C ARG A 208 3.65 19.94 39.63
N GLU A 209 2.33 20.08 39.61
CA GLU A 209 1.36 19.01 39.78
C GLU A 209 0.12 19.32 38.94
N VAL A 210 -0.27 18.41 38.04
CA VAL A 210 -1.50 18.50 37.23
C VAL A 210 -2.43 17.36 37.60
N THR A 211 -3.61 17.69 38.13
CA THR A 211 -4.64 16.72 38.52
C THR A 211 -5.58 16.43 37.36
N PHE A 212 -5.75 15.15 37.04
CA PHE A 212 -6.70 14.67 36.03
C PHE A 212 -7.86 13.90 36.66
N LYS A 213 -9.09 14.37 36.41
CA LYS A 213 -10.34 13.67 36.65
C LYS A 213 -10.70 12.75 35.47
N PRO A 214 -11.57 11.75 35.66
CA PRO A 214 -12.01 10.88 34.56
C PRO A 214 -12.62 11.70 33.42
N GLY A 215 -12.12 11.53 32.20
CA GLY A 215 -12.57 12.26 31.02
C GLY A 215 -12.01 13.68 30.86
N GLN A 216 -11.18 14.15 31.81
CA GLN A 216 -10.56 15.48 31.73
C GLN A 216 -9.50 15.52 30.62
N VAL A 217 -9.54 16.61 29.85
CA VAL A 217 -8.64 16.86 28.73
C VAL A 217 -7.84 18.13 29.02
N HIS A 218 -6.52 18.05 28.88
CA HIS A 218 -5.62 19.19 28.94
C HIS A 218 -4.89 19.34 27.61
N ARG A 219 -4.96 20.55 27.04
CA ARG A 219 -4.26 20.91 25.79
C ARG A 219 -3.25 22.00 26.07
N ARG A 220 -2.03 21.78 25.58
CA ARG A 220 -0.99 22.81 25.50
C ARG A 220 -0.57 23.00 24.07
N PHE A 221 -0.20 24.23 23.74
CA PHE A 221 0.26 24.60 22.41
C PHE A 221 1.65 25.15 22.57
N ILE A 222 2.65 24.50 21.97
CA ILE A 222 4.06 24.84 22.15
C ILE A 222 4.63 25.28 20.82
N ASP A 223 5.34 26.41 20.80
CA ASP A 223 6.11 26.86 19.65
C ASP A 223 7.37 26.00 19.52
N VAL A 224 7.40 25.14 18.51
CA VAL A 224 8.52 24.21 18.32
C VAL A 224 9.80 25.01 17.98
N PRO A 225 10.90 24.86 18.73
CA PRO A 225 12.13 25.60 18.48
C PRO A 225 12.66 25.41 17.05
N LEU A 226 13.20 26.48 16.47
CA LEU A 226 13.95 26.39 15.21
C LEU A 226 15.11 25.41 15.38
N GLY A 227 15.21 24.43 14.48
CA GLY A 227 16.19 23.35 14.59
C GLY A 227 15.67 22.03 15.14
N ALA A 228 14.51 21.99 15.79
CA ALA A 228 13.96 20.77 16.35
C ALA A 228 13.47 19.82 15.25
N THR A 229 13.72 18.53 15.44
CA THR A 229 13.35 17.45 14.50
C THR A 229 12.56 16.33 15.18
N TRP A 230 12.72 16.15 16.50
CA TRP A 230 11.83 15.32 17.31
C TRP A 230 11.67 15.91 18.71
N ALA A 231 10.61 15.49 19.40
CA ALA A 231 10.38 15.79 20.81
C ALA A 231 10.26 14.50 21.61
N GLU A 232 10.65 14.55 22.88
CA GLU A 232 10.45 13.53 23.89
C GLU A 232 9.49 14.04 24.96
N PHE A 233 8.41 13.28 25.20
CA PHE A 233 7.39 13.58 26.18
C PHE A 233 7.47 12.57 27.32
N THR A 234 7.90 13.04 28.49
CA THR A 234 8.05 12.22 29.71
C THR A 234 6.94 12.58 30.68
N ILE A 235 6.26 11.57 31.20
CA ILE A 235 5.12 11.69 32.12
C ILE A 235 5.42 10.86 33.35
N GLN A 236 5.29 11.47 34.52
CA GLN A 236 5.48 10.84 35.81
C GLN A 236 4.19 10.91 36.62
N SER A 237 3.76 9.77 37.17
CA SER A 237 2.69 9.73 38.16
C SER A 237 3.23 10.20 39.51
N LEU A 238 2.46 11.06 40.17
CA LEU A 238 2.67 11.46 41.57
C LEU A 238 1.71 10.72 42.51
N SER A 239 0.78 9.93 41.95
CA SER A 239 -0.21 9.19 42.73
C SER A 239 0.37 7.84 43.20
N PRO A 240 0.32 7.54 44.52
CA PRO A 240 0.93 6.34 45.10
C PRO A 240 0.12 5.06 44.94
N GLU A 241 -1.19 5.17 44.68
CA GLU A 241 -2.11 4.02 44.70
C GLU A 241 -2.99 3.93 43.45
N THR A 242 -2.88 4.88 42.53
CA THR A 242 -3.80 4.99 41.38
C THR A 242 -3.07 4.78 40.07
N VAL A 243 -3.47 3.75 39.34
CA VAL A 243 -3.10 3.54 37.94
C VAL A 243 -4.03 4.37 37.05
N GLY A 244 -3.46 5.22 36.21
CA GLY A 244 -4.21 6.02 35.24
C GLY A 244 -4.11 5.45 33.83
N ARG A 245 -5.20 5.46 33.06
CA ARG A 245 -5.12 5.29 31.61
C ARG A 245 -5.25 6.65 30.93
N PHE A 246 -4.37 6.92 29.99
CA PHE A 246 -4.24 8.22 29.34
C PHE A 246 -4.16 8.08 27.83
N ILE A 247 -4.64 9.10 27.14
CA ILE A 247 -4.45 9.34 25.72
C ILE A 247 -3.52 10.54 25.58
N LEU A 248 -2.38 10.35 24.93
CA LEU A 248 -1.54 11.42 24.41
C LEU A 248 -1.80 11.56 22.92
N HIS A 249 -2.25 12.74 22.51
CA HIS A 249 -2.48 13.08 21.12
C HIS A 249 -1.72 14.37 20.78
N MET A 250 -0.75 14.26 19.89
CA MET A 250 0.06 15.38 19.42
C MET A 250 -0.24 15.69 17.97
N VAL A 251 -0.50 16.95 17.63
CA VAL A 251 -0.91 17.39 16.29
C VAL A 251 -0.16 18.63 15.86
N GLN A 252 0.38 18.59 14.65
CA GLN A 252 0.98 19.73 13.95
C GLN A 252 0.26 19.95 12.63
N LEU A 253 -0.02 21.20 12.28
CA LEU A 253 -0.70 21.54 11.04
C LEU A 253 0.29 22.12 10.04
N GLN A 254 0.41 21.46 8.90
CA GLN A 254 1.15 21.94 7.74
C GLN A 254 0.17 22.34 6.62
N PRO A 255 0.38 23.48 5.93
CA PRO A 255 -0.46 23.86 4.80
C PRO A 255 -0.57 22.75 3.75
N TYR A 256 -1.77 22.57 3.19
CA TYR A 256 -2.08 21.56 2.16
C TYR A 256 -1.74 20.11 2.56
N SER A 257 -1.77 19.82 3.86
CA SER A 257 -1.59 18.47 4.39
C SER A 257 -2.73 18.13 5.34
N ALA A 258 -3.17 16.87 5.33
CA ALA A 258 -4.12 16.38 6.32
C ALA A 258 -3.50 16.48 7.73
N TYR A 259 -4.32 16.73 8.75
CA TYR A 259 -3.82 16.79 10.13
C TYR A 259 -3.14 15.48 10.57
N ARG A 260 -3.56 14.35 9.98
CA ARG A 260 -3.05 13.01 10.26
C ARG A 260 -1.61 12.80 9.80
N THR A 261 -1.13 13.59 8.85
CA THR A 261 0.24 13.47 8.33
C THR A 261 1.28 13.71 9.42
N HIS A 262 0.99 14.64 10.34
CA HIS A 262 1.86 14.99 11.46
C HIS A 262 1.16 14.79 12.80
N GLU A 263 0.42 13.69 12.92
CA GLU A 263 -0.21 13.26 14.17
C GLU A 263 0.63 12.20 14.90
N SER A 264 0.50 12.17 16.22
CA SER A 264 1.02 11.10 17.05
C SER A 264 0.02 10.79 18.14
N TYR A 265 -0.56 9.59 18.10
CA TYR A 265 -1.58 9.14 19.03
C TYR A 265 -1.08 7.93 19.83
N LYS A 266 -1.15 8.02 21.17
CA LYS A 266 -0.79 6.93 22.08
C LYS A 266 -1.83 6.78 23.17
N PHE A 267 -2.33 5.56 23.33
CA PHE A 267 -3.14 5.15 24.47
C PHE A 267 -2.28 4.28 25.38
N PHE A 268 -2.16 4.65 26.66
CA PHE A 268 -1.24 4.00 27.57
C PHE A 268 -1.75 3.95 29.00
N SER A 269 -1.16 3.04 29.79
CA SER A 269 -1.35 2.95 31.23
C SER A 269 -0.14 3.56 31.93
N LEU A 270 -0.39 4.39 32.93
CA LEU A 270 0.59 4.99 33.81
C LEU A 270 0.41 4.37 35.19
N THR A 271 1.40 3.61 35.64
CA THR A 271 1.39 2.96 36.96
C THR A 271 1.61 3.99 38.07
N GLU A 272 1.23 3.62 39.29
CA GLU A 272 1.52 4.38 40.50
C GLU A 272 3.00 4.71 40.63
N LEU A 273 3.31 5.99 40.91
CA LEU A 273 4.66 6.55 40.95
C LEU A 273 5.57 6.23 39.73
N GLY A 274 4.97 5.74 38.63
CA GLY A 274 5.67 5.31 37.44
C GLY A 274 5.99 6.46 36.50
N GLU A 275 6.91 6.20 35.57
CA GLU A 275 7.29 7.12 34.51
C GLU A 275 7.19 6.44 33.14
N VAL A 276 6.70 7.18 32.15
CA VAL A 276 6.68 6.76 30.74
C VAL A 276 7.21 7.89 29.86
N SER A 277 7.97 7.52 28.81
CA SER A 277 8.44 8.45 27.79
C SER A 277 7.96 8.04 26.40
N TYR A 278 7.52 9.01 25.62
CA TYR A 278 7.13 8.85 24.22
C TYR A 278 7.86 9.87 23.35
N THR A 279 8.15 9.50 22.10
CA THR A 279 8.75 10.41 21.13
C THR A 279 7.86 10.62 19.92
N CYS A 280 7.93 11.81 19.32
CA CYS A 280 7.25 12.15 18.08
C CYS A 280 8.12 13.05 17.19
N PRO A 281 7.98 12.97 15.85
CA PRO A 281 8.61 13.90 14.95
C PRO A 281 7.97 15.29 15.11
N VAL A 282 8.79 16.34 15.06
CA VAL A 282 8.32 17.72 15.13
C VAL A 282 8.83 18.57 13.98
N LEU A 283 8.03 19.54 13.58
CA LEU A 283 8.33 20.52 12.55
C LEU A 283 8.79 21.80 13.22
N GLU A 284 10.01 22.23 12.93
CA GLU A 284 10.56 23.47 13.45
C GLU A 284 9.68 24.69 13.11
N GLY A 285 9.51 25.62 14.06
CA GLY A 285 8.74 26.84 13.84
C GLY A 285 7.24 26.64 13.60
N VAL A 286 6.74 25.42 13.78
CA VAL A 286 5.31 25.08 13.72
C VAL A 286 4.81 24.81 15.14
N THR A 287 3.64 25.34 15.48
CA THR A 287 3.03 25.07 16.78
C THR A 287 2.54 23.63 16.89
N VAL A 288 3.06 22.88 17.87
CA VAL A 288 2.57 21.54 18.25
C VAL A 288 1.49 21.66 19.31
N GLU A 289 0.35 21.01 19.09
CA GLU A 289 -0.67 20.79 20.11
C GLU A 289 -0.35 19.49 20.83
N VAL A 290 -0.18 19.55 22.16
CA VAL A 290 0.01 18.40 23.05
C VAL A 290 -1.27 18.26 23.87
N CYS A 291 -2.11 17.31 23.47
CA CYS A 291 -3.35 16.98 24.14
C CYS A 291 -3.17 15.72 24.98
N LEU A 292 -3.23 15.86 26.31
CA LEU A 292 -3.23 14.74 27.24
C LEU A 292 -4.63 14.62 27.84
N ALA A 293 -5.23 13.43 27.77
CA ALA A 293 -6.57 13.18 28.28
C ALA A 293 -6.58 11.92 29.15
N ARG A 294 -7.30 11.97 30.26
CA ARG A 294 -7.54 10.79 31.09
C ARG A 294 -8.73 10.01 30.55
N TRP A 295 -8.58 8.69 30.44
CA TRP A 295 -9.67 7.83 29.99
C TRP A 295 -10.87 7.90 30.93
N TRP A 296 -12.06 8.11 30.38
CA TRP A 296 -13.28 8.35 31.16
C TRP A 296 -13.67 7.18 32.07
N ALA A 297 -13.34 5.95 31.68
CA ALA A 297 -13.67 4.75 32.46
C ALA A 297 -12.66 4.47 33.60
N SER A 298 -11.59 5.26 33.71
CA SER A 298 -10.62 5.13 34.79
C SER A 298 -11.10 5.90 36.02
N LEU A 299 -11.43 5.18 37.10
CA LEU A 299 -11.90 5.74 38.36
C LEU A 299 -10.83 6.54 39.11
N GLY A 300 -11.25 7.50 39.94
CA GLY A 300 -10.39 8.29 40.83
C GLY A 300 -9.75 9.51 40.17
N GLU A 301 -8.88 10.20 40.90
CA GLU A 301 -8.04 11.32 40.44
C GLU A 301 -6.58 10.86 40.34
N VAL A 302 -5.81 11.43 39.42
CA VAL A 302 -4.40 11.08 39.20
C VAL A 302 -3.64 12.38 39.03
N ASN A 303 -2.61 12.53 39.84
CA ASN A 303 -1.73 13.69 39.81
C ASN A 303 -0.50 13.30 39.01
N ILE A 304 -0.13 14.12 38.03
CA ILE A 304 1.03 13.88 37.19
C ILE A 304 1.92 15.13 37.12
N ASN A 305 3.17 14.91 36.79
CA ASN A 305 4.05 15.92 36.22
C ASN A 305 4.55 15.43 34.87
N TYR A 306 4.69 16.30 33.89
CA TYR A 306 5.21 15.92 32.59
C TYR A 306 6.09 17.01 31.99
N ASN A 307 6.93 16.61 31.04
CA ASN A 307 7.75 17.54 30.29
C ASN A 307 7.88 17.13 28.83
N VAL A 308 8.11 18.14 27.98
CA VAL A 308 8.42 18.02 26.55
C VAL A 308 9.85 18.51 26.36
N THR A 309 10.74 17.66 25.88
CA THR A 309 12.12 18.03 25.57
C THR A 309 12.34 17.96 24.05
N PHE A 310 12.83 19.05 23.46
CA PHE A 310 13.09 19.13 22.02
C PHE A 310 14.54 18.78 21.69
N HIS A 311 14.71 18.11 20.55
CA HIS A 311 15.98 17.66 20.03
C HIS A 311 16.07 17.89 18.52
N GLY A 312 17.29 18.06 18.00
CA GLY A 312 17.50 18.52 16.63
C GLY A 312 18.73 17.90 15.97
N LEU A 313 18.52 17.12 14.92
CA LEU A 313 19.56 16.76 13.95
C LEU A 313 19.01 17.00 12.55
N GLN A 314 19.36 18.16 11.99
CA GLN A 314 18.85 18.63 10.71
C GLN A 314 19.74 18.17 9.56
N PRO A 315 19.26 17.27 8.69
CA PRO A 315 19.97 16.95 7.47
C PRO A 315 19.83 18.08 6.44
N SER A 316 20.80 18.19 5.54
CA SER A 316 20.76 19.11 4.39
C SER A 316 19.64 18.78 3.39
N VAL A 317 19.11 17.54 3.43
CA VAL A 317 17.98 17.06 2.64
C VAL A 317 17.07 16.19 3.50
N THR A 318 15.75 16.39 3.39
CA THR A 318 14.74 15.63 4.16
C THR A 318 14.22 14.40 3.44
N THR A 319 14.49 14.27 2.13
CA THR A 319 14.28 13.04 1.35
C THR A 319 15.55 12.76 0.58
N LEU A 320 16.13 11.58 0.82
CA LEU A 320 17.38 11.18 0.22
C LEU A 320 17.13 10.34 -1.03
N ASN A 321 17.27 10.97 -2.20
CA ASN A 321 17.19 10.29 -3.49
C ASN A 321 18.61 9.90 -3.93
N LEU A 322 18.87 8.60 -3.97
CA LEU A 322 20.14 8.01 -4.39
C LEU A 322 19.92 7.32 -5.72
N HIS A 323 20.76 7.60 -6.70
CA HIS A 323 20.78 6.85 -7.95
C HIS A 323 22.00 5.93 -7.94
N ALA A 324 21.82 4.66 -8.32
CA ALA A 324 22.92 3.69 -8.32
C ALA A 324 24.14 4.11 -9.17
N ALA A 325 23.92 4.94 -10.20
CA ALA A 325 24.97 5.45 -11.09
C ALA A 325 25.67 6.73 -10.60
N ASP A 326 25.14 7.45 -9.60
CA ASP A 326 25.68 8.75 -9.18
C ASP A 326 26.92 8.61 -8.27
N GLY A 327 27.27 7.39 -7.88
CA GLY A 327 28.42 7.09 -7.04
C GLY A 327 28.19 7.49 -5.58
N ILE A 328 29.07 8.33 -5.03
CA ILE A 328 29.06 8.70 -3.61
C ILE A 328 28.24 9.97 -3.41
N THR A 329 27.18 9.87 -2.63
CA THR A 329 26.32 11.01 -2.27
C THR A 329 26.76 11.63 -0.94
N ARG A 330 26.86 12.96 -0.88
CA ARG A 330 27.15 13.68 0.36
C ARG A 330 25.85 14.18 1.00
N VAL A 331 25.71 13.99 2.31
CA VAL A 331 24.67 14.60 3.13
C VAL A 331 25.31 15.24 4.35
N ASP A 332 24.92 16.46 4.68
CA ASP A 332 25.44 17.17 5.84
C ASP A 332 24.37 17.18 6.94
N VAL A 333 24.74 16.87 8.18
CA VAL A 333 23.82 16.87 9.32
C VAL A 333 24.29 17.88 10.35
N LYS A 334 23.40 18.79 10.75
CA LYS A 334 23.69 19.86 11.71
C LYS A 334 22.96 19.60 13.03
N SER A 335 23.62 19.89 14.16
CA SER A 335 22.95 19.94 15.48
C SER A 335 22.65 21.40 15.86
N PRO A 336 21.42 21.91 15.65
CA PRO A 336 21.11 23.33 15.84
C PRO A 336 20.79 23.73 17.28
N LEU A 337 20.27 22.82 18.12
CA LEU A 337 19.74 23.16 19.44
C LEU A 337 20.78 23.01 20.55
N LYS A 338 21.27 21.79 20.74
CA LYS A 338 22.15 21.37 21.84
C LYS A 338 23.18 20.35 21.34
N HIS A 339 23.97 19.80 22.26
CA HIS A 339 24.90 18.73 21.90
C HIS A 339 24.13 17.44 21.60
N GLU A 340 24.36 16.85 20.44
CA GLU A 340 23.71 15.61 20.01
C GLU A 340 24.74 14.63 19.46
N ASP A 341 24.52 13.34 19.72
CA ASP A 341 25.34 12.27 19.18
C ASP A 341 24.77 11.79 17.84
N VAL A 342 25.60 11.90 16.81
CA VAL A 342 25.26 11.53 15.43
C VAL A 342 25.84 10.15 15.11
N GLN A 343 24.97 9.25 14.63
CA GLN A 343 25.33 7.94 14.11
C GLN A 343 24.31 7.52 13.04
N PRO A 344 24.63 7.68 11.74
CA PRO A 344 23.69 7.42 10.65
C PRO A 344 23.42 5.92 10.48
N SER A 345 22.17 5.57 10.16
CA SER A 345 21.75 4.21 9.84
C SER A 345 20.71 4.23 8.72
N ILE A 346 21.02 3.58 7.60
CA ILE A 346 20.16 3.47 6.42
C ILE A 346 19.63 2.03 6.32
N LYS A 347 18.31 1.89 6.12
CA LYS A 347 17.66 0.61 5.86
C LYS A 347 16.66 0.76 4.72
N LEU A 348 16.87 0.00 3.65
CA LEU A 348 15.96 -0.18 2.52
C LEU A 348 15.18 -1.48 2.76
N GLU A 349 13.86 -1.36 2.92
CA GLU A 349 13.01 -2.47 3.38
C GLU A 349 12.07 -2.99 2.29
N HIS A 350 11.81 -2.17 1.28
CA HIS A 350 10.90 -2.49 0.19
C HIS A 350 11.52 -2.21 -1.17
N GLY A 351 11.13 -2.99 -2.18
CA GLY A 351 11.30 -2.64 -3.57
C GLY A 351 9.99 -2.12 -4.15
N VAL A 352 10.07 -1.25 -5.15
CA VAL A 352 8.91 -0.70 -5.85
C VAL A 352 9.05 -0.99 -7.34
N CYS A 353 7.99 -1.57 -7.90
CA CYS A 353 7.85 -1.87 -9.31
C CYS A 353 6.79 -0.94 -9.92
N PRO A 354 7.21 0.08 -10.69
CA PRO A 354 6.29 0.91 -11.47
C PRO A 354 5.75 0.13 -12.68
N LEU A 355 4.43 0.10 -12.83
CA LEU A 355 3.72 -0.57 -13.90
C LEU A 355 3.03 0.45 -14.80
N ARG A 356 3.15 0.26 -16.11
CA ARG A 356 2.34 0.97 -17.11
C ARG A 356 1.14 0.10 -17.50
N PRO A 357 0.00 0.72 -17.86
CA PRO A 357 -1.17 -0.03 -18.27
C PRO A 357 -0.88 -0.79 -19.58
N SER A 358 -1.32 -2.04 -19.66
CA SER A 358 -1.25 -2.87 -20.87
C SER A 358 -2.45 -2.64 -21.79
N GLU A 359 -3.59 -2.27 -21.21
CA GLU A 359 -4.79 -1.82 -21.93
C GLU A 359 -5.53 -0.75 -21.10
N PHE A 360 -6.29 0.10 -21.77
CA PHE A 360 -7.24 1.01 -21.14
C PHE A 360 -8.56 1.03 -21.91
N LYS A 361 -9.68 1.26 -21.20
CA LYS A 361 -11.02 1.40 -21.80
C LYS A 361 -11.79 2.51 -21.11
N ILE A 362 -12.31 3.45 -21.90
CA ILE A 362 -13.23 4.49 -21.42
C ILE A 362 -14.62 4.22 -21.95
N ARG A 363 -15.63 4.22 -21.07
CA ARG A 363 -17.02 4.01 -21.46
C ARG A 363 -17.99 4.73 -20.51
N PRO A 364 -19.20 5.11 -20.97
CA PRO A 364 -20.25 5.56 -20.08
C PRO A 364 -20.71 4.41 -19.18
N LEU A 365 -21.07 4.73 -17.93
CA LEU A 365 -21.72 3.81 -17.02
C LEU A 365 -23.23 3.70 -17.33
N GLY A 366 -23.91 2.74 -16.69
CA GLY A 366 -25.33 2.45 -16.93
C GLY A 366 -26.29 3.42 -16.24
N ASP A 367 -27.59 3.15 -16.37
CA ASP A 367 -28.70 4.02 -15.91
C ASP A 367 -28.67 4.37 -14.41
N ARG A 368 -27.99 3.56 -13.59
CA ARG A 368 -27.78 3.83 -12.16
C ARG A 368 -26.85 5.04 -11.93
N ASP A 369 -25.89 5.26 -12.83
CA ASP A 369 -24.75 6.15 -12.65
C ASP A 369 -24.93 7.46 -13.45
N VAL A 370 -26.14 8.04 -13.35
CA VAL A 370 -26.54 9.30 -14.01
C VAL A 370 -26.99 10.31 -12.97
N LEU A 371 -26.23 11.41 -12.80
CA LEU A 371 -26.57 12.49 -11.89
C LEU A 371 -27.65 13.39 -12.49
N PRO A 372 -28.68 13.82 -11.73
CA PRO A 372 -29.64 14.79 -12.23
C PRO A 372 -29.01 16.18 -12.50
N PRO A 373 -29.51 16.92 -13.52
CA PRO A 373 -30.35 16.46 -14.62
C PRO A 373 -29.51 15.82 -15.75
N ASN A 374 -29.66 14.51 -15.96
CA ASN A 374 -29.10 13.74 -17.09
C ASN A 374 -27.58 13.91 -17.36
N ARG A 375 -26.76 13.86 -16.31
CA ARG A 375 -25.29 13.90 -16.39
C ARG A 375 -24.71 12.50 -16.18
N PRO A 376 -24.42 11.74 -17.25
CA PRO A 376 -23.87 10.40 -17.13
C PRO A 376 -22.43 10.42 -16.60
N SER A 377 -22.11 9.51 -15.69
CA SER A 377 -20.74 9.26 -15.23
C SER A 377 -20.03 8.31 -16.21
N TYR A 378 -18.76 8.57 -16.49
CA TYR A 378 -17.90 7.71 -17.30
C TYR A 378 -16.92 6.97 -16.39
N GLU A 379 -16.48 5.80 -16.83
CA GLU A 379 -15.37 5.09 -16.22
C GLU A 379 -14.19 4.96 -17.20
N LEU A 380 -12.98 5.04 -16.64
CA LEU A 380 -11.73 4.59 -17.23
C LEU A 380 -11.28 3.34 -16.46
N VAL A 381 -11.11 2.23 -17.16
CA VAL A 381 -10.53 1.00 -16.60
C VAL A 381 -9.14 0.79 -17.19
N LEU A 382 -8.13 0.78 -16.34
CA LEU A 382 -6.73 0.52 -16.65
C LEU A 382 -6.38 -0.90 -16.21
N THR A 383 -5.78 -1.72 -17.08
CA THR A 383 -5.29 -3.06 -16.74
C THR A 383 -3.77 -3.05 -16.69
N TYR A 384 -3.18 -3.65 -15.66
CA TYR A 384 -1.75 -3.78 -15.47
C TYR A 384 -1.37 -5.24 -15.27
N ASN A 385 -0.21 -5.62 -15.80
CA ASN A 385 0.35 -6.97 -15.63
C ASN A 385 1.49 -6.93 -14.61
N TYR A 386 1.48 -7.86 -13.66
CA TYR A 386 2.50 -7.95 -12.61
C TYR A 386 2.99 -9.39 -12.45
N HIS A 387 4.30 -9.59 -12.46
CA HIS A 387 4.91 -10.90 -12.23
C HIS A 387 5.60 -10.96 -10.87
N GLN A 388 5.09 -11.80 -9.97
CA GLN A 388 5.68 -12.05 -8.66
C GLN A 388 6.73 -13.16 -8.76
N THR A 389 7.99 -12.84 -8.50
CA THR A 389 9.10 -13.80 -8.64
C THR A 389 9.21 -14.80 -7.49
N LYS A 390 8.78 -14.41 -6.29
CA LYS A 390 8.84 -15.19 -5.04
C LYS A 390 7.72 -14.77 -4.10
N THR A 391 7.32 -15.64 -3.19
CA THR A 391 6.31 -15.31 -2.18
C THR A 391 6.74 -14.12 -1.32
N CYS A 392 5.96 -13.04 -1.30
CA CYS A 392 6.19 -11.91 -0.40
C CYS A 392 4.93 -11.07 -0.18
N GLU A 393 5.01 -10.15 0.78
CA GLU A 393 3.98 -9.15 1.05
C GLU A 393 4.12 -7.99 0.05
N VAL A 394 3.00 -7.59 -0.57
CA VAL A 394 2.92 -6.48 -1.53
C VAL A 394 1.83 -5.49 -1.14
N MET A 395 2.05 -4.23 -1.49
CA MET A 395 1.16 -3.09 -1.31
C MET A 395 0.96 -2.40 -2.67
N PRO A 396 -0.10 -2.76 -3.42
CA PRO A 396 -0.48 -2.12 -4.67
C PRO A 396 -1.06 -0.72 -4.39
N HIS A 397 -0.65 0.30 -5.15
CA HIS A 397 -1.19 1.66 -5.00
C HIS A 397 -0.96 2.56 -6.22
N CYS A 398 -1.77 3.62 -6.33
CA CYS A 398 -1.63 4.66 -7.35
C CYS A 398 -1.36 6.02 -6.69
N PRO A 399 -0.08 6.45 -6.56
CA PRO A 399 0.29 7.66 -5.82
C PRO A 399 -0.41 8.95 -6.27
N THR A 400 -0.78 9.02 -7.54
CA THR A 400 -1.44 10.21 -8.09
C THR A 400 -2.83 10.46 -7.49
N LEU A 401 -3.50 9.41 -7.00
CA LEU A 401 -4.88 9.49 -6.51
C LEU A 401 -5.00 9.10 -5.03
N CYS A 402 -4.19 8.14 -4.56
CA CYS A 402 -4.46 7.41 -3.32
C CYS A 402 -4.30 8.21 -2.02
N ASP A 403 -3.79 9.44 -2.06
CA ASP A 403 -3.67 10.28 -0.87
C ASP A 403 -4.99 10.99 -0.52
N LEU A 404 -5.92 11.08 -1.47
CA LEU A 404 -7.20 11.79 -1.32
C LEU A 404 -8.36 10.81 -1.43
N LEU A 405 -9.41 11.05 -0.65
CA LEU A 405 -10.67 10.30 -0.75
C LEU A 405 -11.83 11.25 -1.08
N TYR A 406 -12.10 12.22 -0.20
CA TYR A 406 -13.22 13.16 -0.37
C TYR A 406 -12.82 14.41 -1.14
N GLU A 407 -11.57 14.82 -1.01
CA GLU A 407 -10.99 15.99 -1.67
C GLU A 407 -10.46 15.67 -3.08
N SER A 408 -10.67 14.43 -3.55
CA SER A 408 -10.33 14.00 -4.90
C SER A 408 -11.24 14.67 -5.92
N ASP A 409 -10.66 15.16 -7.02
CA ASP A 409 -11.41 15.64 -8.18
C ASP A 409 -12.06 14.49 -8.99
N TYR A 410 -11.70 13.24 -8.70
CA TYR A 410 -12.27 12.04 -9.33
C TYR A 410 -13.16 11.26 -8.36
N ASP A 411 -14.26 10.70 -8.88
CA ASP A 411 -15.31 10.05 -8.09
C ASP A 411 -14.94 8.63 -7.60
N SER A 412 -13.88 8.03 -8.17
CA SER A 412 -13.42 6.68 -7.82
C SER A 412 -11.96 6.46 -8.20
N GLN A 413 -11.31 5.56 -7.47
CA GLN A 413 -9.95 5.08 -7.70
C GLN A 413 -9.79 3.60 -7.27
N LEU A 414 -10.90 2.86 -7.24
CA LEU A 414 -10.95 1.47 -6.80
C LEU A 414 -10.08 0.59 -7.70
N TRP A 415 -9.21 -0.21 -7.12
CA TRP A 415 -8.45 -1.21 -7.85
C TRP A 415 -8.71 -2.62 -7.32
N MET A 416 -8.60 -3.61 -8.22
CA MET A 416 -8.75 -5.04 -7.95
C MET A 416 -7.55 -5.81 -8.46
N LEU A 417 -7.02 -6.72 -7.64
CA LEU A 417 -5.90 -7.60 -7.94
C LEU A 417 -6.40 -9.03 -8.18
N PHE A 418 -6.01 -9.62 -9.31
CA PHE A 418 -6.41 -10.95 -9.74
C PHE A 418 -5.20 -11.84 -10.00
N ASP A 419 -5.35 -13.15 -9.78
CA ASP A 419 -4.38 -14.14 -10.23
C ASP A 419 -4.54 -14.50 -11.73
N SER A 420 -3.73 -15.43 -12.21
CA SER A 420 -3.79 -15.93 -13.60
C SER A 420 -5.09 -16.66 -13.97
N ASN A 421 -5.85 -17.11 -12.97
CA ASN A 421 -7.16 -17.75 -13.14
C ASN A 421 -8.33 -16.77 -13.05
N LYS A 422 -8.05 -15.47 -12.93
CA LYS A 422 -9.03 -14.39 -12.71
C LYS A 422 -9.69 -14.43 -11.32
N GLN A 423 -9.16 -15.22 -10.38
CA GLN A 423 -9.60 -15.19 -9.00
C GLN A 423 -9.22 -13.84 -8.39
N LEU A 424 -10.18 -13.19 -7.72
CA LEU A 424 -9.93 -11.95 -6.98
C LEU A 424 -9.10 -12.26 -5.73
N MET A 425 -7.91 -11.68 -5.67
CA MET A 425 -6.99 -11.79 -4.53
C MET A 425 -7.24 -10.69 -3.50
N GLY A 426 -7.70 -9.53 -3.96
CA GLY A 426 -7.98 -8.39 -3.10
C GLY A 426 -8.31 -7.13 -3.88
N SER A 427 -8.72 -6.10 -3.17
CA SER A 427 -9.05 -4.78 -3.71
C SER A 427 -8.63 -3.69 -2.74
N GLY A 428 -8.42 -2.48 -3.25
CA GLY A 428 -8.10 -1.33 -2.42
C GLY A 428 -8.46 0.00 -3.09
N ASP A 429 -8.26 1.07 -2.33
CA ASP A 429 -8.71 2.42 -2.63
C ASP A 429 -7.67 3.43 -2.06
N ALA A 430 -8.10 4.63 -1.68
CA ALA A 430 -7.30 5.62 -0.94
C ALA A 430 -6.61 5.02 0.30
N TYR A 431 -5.46 5.60 0.67
CA TYR A 431 -4.67 5.27 1.85
C TYR A 431 -4.04 3.86 1.77
N PRO A 432 -3.00 3.69 0.94
CA PRO A 432 -2.53 2.38 0.50
C PRO A 432 -1.99 1.49 1.62
N HIS A 433 -1.54 2.06 2.73
CA HIS A 433 -1.04 1.33 3.91
C HIS A 433 -2.08 0.36 4.52
N GLN A 434 -3.36 0.50 4.18
CA GLN A 434 -4.43 -0.38 4.63
C GLN A 434 -4.52 -1.69 3.83
N TYR A 435 -3.84 -1.79 2.68
CA TYR A 435 -4.01 -2.88 1.72
C TYR A 435 -2.69 -3.62 1.47
N ASN A 436 -2.40 -4.62 2.31
CA ASN A 436 -1.23 -5.50 2.16
C ASN A 436 -1.66 -6.94 1.87
N PHE A 437 -1.06 -7.55 0.84
CA PHE A 437 -1.40 -8.90 0.39
C PHE A 437 -0.14 -9.76 0.35
N LYS A 438 -0.24 -10.98 0.85
CA LYS A 438 0.80 -11.98 0.64
C LYS A 438 0.53 -12.69 -0.68
N LEU A 439 1.37 -12.44 -1.69
CA LEU A 439 1.26 -13.07 -3.00
C LEU A 439 2.28 -14.19 -3.14
N GLU A 440 1.87 -15.27 -3.80
CA GLU A 440 2.73 -16.38 -4.18
C GLU A 440 3.45 -16.06 -5.49
N LYS A 441 4.41 -16.90 -5.89
CA LYS A 441 5.06 -16.76 -7.20
C LYS A 441 4.03 -16.98 -8.31
N GLY A 442 3.95 -16.05 -9.27
CA GLY A 442 3.02 -16.18 -10.39
C GLY A 442 2.74 -14.86 -11.10
N ASP A 443 1.87 -14.94 -12.11
CA ASP A 443 1.38 -13.78 -12.85
C ASP A 443 0.07 -13.28 -12.26
N TYR A 444 -0.04 -11.95 -12.15
CA TYR A 444 -1.17 -11.24 -11.60
C TYR A 444 -1.62 -10.13 -12.54
N THR A 445 -2.90 -9.79 -12.46
CA THR A 445 -3.52 -8.69 -13.19
C THR A 445 -4.12 -7.70 -12.20
N ILE A 446 -3.77 -6.42 -12.31
CA ILE A 446 -4.40 -5.35 -11.54
C ILE A 446 -5.32 -4.58 -12.47
N LYS A 447 -6.54 -4.28 -12.03
CA LYS A 447 -7.48 -3.41 -12.72
C LYS A 447 -7.79 -2.21 -11.85
N LEU A 448 -7.62 -0.99 -12.35
CA LEU A 448 -7.94 0.27 -11.68
C LEU A 448 -9.11 0.94 -12.41
N GLN A 449 -10.18 1.25 -11.70
CA GLN A 449 -11.32 2.02 -12.20
C GLN A 449 -11.24 3.46 -11.67
N ILE A 450 -11.37 4.41 -12.59
CA ILE A 450 -11.46 5.83 -12.28
C ILE A 450 -12.75 6.37 -12.89
N ARG A 451 -13.52 7.13 -12.11
CA ARG A 451 -14.82 7.66 -12.54
C ARG A 451 -14.83 9.19 -12.55
N HIS A 452 -15.52 9.76 -13.54
CA HIS A 452 -15.72 11.19 -13.66
C HIS A 452 -16.88 11.51 -14.64
N GLU A 453 -17.61 12.63 -14.45
CA GLU A 453 -18.65 13.08 -15.41
C GLU A 453 -18.07 13.64 -16.72
N THR A 454 -16.90 14.27 -16.65
CA THR A 454 -16.14 14.77 -17.81
C THR A 454 -15.16 13.72 -18.36
N LYS A 455 -15.46 13.18 -19.54
CA LYS A 455 -14.63 12.19 -20.25
C LYS A 455 -13.18 12.67 -20.51
N ASP A 456 -12.99 13.95 -20.84
CA ASP A 456 -11.67 14.49 -21.20
C ASP A 456 -10.67 14.46 -20.03
N LEU A 457 -11.16 14.50 -18.79
CA LEU A 457 -10.30 14.34 -17.61
C LEU A 457 -9.83 12.90 -17.45
N LEU A 458 -10.67 11.92 -17.79
CA LEU A 458 -10.28 10.51 -17.80
C LEU A 458 -9.23 10.22 -18.89
N GLU A 459 -9.37 10.79 -20.08
CA GLU A 459 -8.41 10.58 -21.18
C GLU A 459 -6.98 10.98 -20.81
N LYS A 460 -6.81 11.97 -19.93
CA LYS A 460 -5.48 12.40 -19.41
C LYS A 460 -4.82 11.36 -18.51
N LEU A 461 -5.58 10.38 -18.00
CA LEU A 461 -5.11 9.34 -17.08
C LEU A 461 -4.89 7.98 -17.76
N LYS A 462 -5.03 7.86 -19.09
CA LYS A 462 -4.91 6.57 -19.79
C LYS A 462 -3.56 5.87 -19.66
N ASP A 463 -2.50 6.64 -19.41
CA ASP A 463 -1.12 6.15 -19.26
C ASP A 463 -0.67 6.14 -17.78
N LEU A 464 -1.60 6.29 -16.84
CA LEU A 464 -1.31 6.45 -15.41
C LEU A 464 -0.50 5.27 -14.87
N THR A 465 0.64 5.58 -14.25
CA THR A 465 1.53 4.59 -13.64
C THR A 465 0.93 4.06 -12.34
N PHE A 466 0.98 2.75 -12.16
CA PHE A 466 0.57 2.08 -10.92
C PHE A 466 1.80 1.49 -10.23
N LEU A 467 1.88 1.55 -8.90
CA LEU A 467 3.03 1.06 -8.15
C LEU A 467 2.68 -0.23 -7.41
N VAL A 468 3.56 -1.22 -7.49
CA VAL A 468 3.55 -2.39 -6.61
C VAL A 468 4.79 -2.34 -5.73
N GLN A 469 4.58 -2.00 -4.46
CA GLN A 469 5.62 -2.06 -3.45
C GLN A 469 5.66 -3.45 -2.83
N TYR A 470 6.82 -4.10 -2.79
CA TYR A 470 6.98 -5.44 -2.21
C TYR A 470 8.03 -5.42 -1.11
N LYS A 471 7.78 -6.19 -0.05
CA LYS A 471 8.68 -6.32 1.09
C LYS A 471 9.90 -7.17 0.74
N LEU A 472 11.09 -6.68 1.06
CA LEU A 472 12.33 -7.44 0.90
C LEU A 472 12.43 -8.51 2.00
N PRO A 473 12.94 -9.72 1.71
CA PRO A 473 13.15 -10.75 2.73
C PRO A 473 14.10 -10.31 3.86
N ASN A 474 15.12 -9.52 3.50
CA ASN A 474 16.06 -8.90 4.42
C ASN A 474 16.22 -7.43 4.03
N ALA A 475 16.21 -6.54 5.02
CA ALA A 475 16.50 -5.12 4.81
C ALA A 475 17.94 -4.94 4.31
N LEU A 476 18.11 -4.09 3.29
CA LEU A 476 19.41 -3.75 2.73
C LEU A 476 19.93 -2.48 3.38
N SER A 477 21.18 -2.48 3.83
CA SER A 477 21.82 -1.30 4.42
C SER A 477 22.87 -0.72 3.47
N LEU A 478 22.93 0.61 3.44
CA LEU A 478 23.98 1.35 2.76
C LEU A 478 25.05 1.79 3.75
N ASP A 479 26.29 1.75 3.30
CA ASP A 479 27.42 2.16 4.12
C ASP A 479 27.59 3.68 4.08
N VAL A 480 27.85 4.27 5.25
CA VAL A 480 28.06 5.70 5.43
C VAL A 480 29.48 5.91 5.96
N TYR A 481 30.16 6.93 5.46
CA TYR A 481 31.56 7.22 5.75
C TYR A 481 31.76 8.68 6.16
N PRO A 482 32.78 8.99 6.99
CA PRO A 482 33.04 10.35 7.46
C PRO A 482 33.79 11.22 6.43
N THR A 483 34.44 10.61 5.43
CA THR A 483 35.17 11.32 4.38
C THR A 483 34.94 10.66 3.02
N LYS A 484 35.03 11.45 1.94
CA LYS A 484 34.95 10.94 0.57
C LYS A 484 36.04 9.91 0.26
N SER A 485 37.24 10.11 0.80
CA SER A 485 38.37 9.17 0.62
C SER A 485 38.08 7.80 1.25
N ASN A 486 37.48 7.77 2.46
CA ASN A 486 37.11 6.51 3.09
C ASN A 486 36.01 5.78 2.32
N ALA A 487 35.03 6.51 1.79
CA ALA A 487 33.97 5.94 0.94
C ALA A 487 34.54 5.33 -0.36
N LEU A 488 35.47 6.04 -1.03
CA LEU A 488 36.11 5.55 -2.27
C LEU A 488 36.95 4.30 -2.04
N LEU A 489 37.64 4.21 -0.91
CA LEU A 489 38.58 3.14 -0.61
C LEU A 489 37.99 2.02 0.26
N GLY A 490 36.69 2.11 0.61
CA GLY A 490 36.03 1.14 1.49
C GLY A 490 36.67 1.01 2.88
N LYS A 491 37.18 2.12 3.44
CA LYS A 491 37.90 2.14 4.74
C LYS A 491 36.94 2.22 5.94
N ALA A 492 37.34 2.92 7.02
CA ALA A 492 36.54 3.06 8.23
C ALA A 492 35.22 3.78 7.95
N LYS A 493 34.11 3.12 8.29
CA LYS A 493 32.73 3.63 8.25
C LYS A 493 32.51 4.74 9.28
N PHE A 494 31.40 5.46 9.15
CA PHE A 494 31.01 6.54 10.03
C PHE A 494 30.72 5.97 11.44
N GLY A 495 31.51 6.38 12.43
CA GLY A 495 31.35 6.00 13.83
C GLY A 495 30.31 6.86 14.55
N THR A 496 30.46 7.07 15.85
CA THR A 496 29.71 8.11 16.56
C THR A 496 30.48 9.43 16.47
N GLN A 497 29.77 10.53 16.18
CA GLN A 497 30.31 11.88 16.29
C GLN A 497 29.41 12.72 17.19
N ARG A 498 29.98 13.24 18.29
CA ARG A 498 29.29 14.23 19.13
C ARG A 498 29.36 15.60 18.46
N CYS A 499 28.21 16.15 18.11
CA CYS A 499 28.10 17.45 17.45
C CYS A 499 27.69 18.52 18.45
N GLY A 500 28.49 19.59 18.54
CA GLY A 500 28.12 20.80 19.28
C GLY A 500 27.09 21.66 18.55
N ILE A 501 26.63 22.70 19.21
CA ILE A 501 25.64 23.64 18.67
C ILE A 501 26.18 24.28 17.38
N GLY A 502 25.42 24.17 16.29
CA GLY A 502 25.76 24.69 14.99
C GLY A 502 26.78 23.85 14.20
N VAL A 503 27.39 22.84 14.81
CA VAL A 503 28.39 21.97 14.17
C VAL A 503 27.71 21.09 13.12
N THR A 504 28.35 20.98 11.97
CA THR A 504 27.90 20.15 10.84
C THR A 504 28.81 18.93 10.70
N ALA A 505 28.20 17.74 10.62
CA ALA A 505 28.85 16.48 10.33
C ALA A 505 28.60 16.07 8.88
N PRO A 506 29.62 16.12 7.99
CA PRO A 506 29.47 15.63 6.63
C PRO A 506 29.49 14.11 6.58
N MET A 507 28.61 13.53 5.78
CA MET A 507 28.45 12.09 5.60
C MET A 507 28.51 11.74 4.11
N PHE A 508 29.15 10.62 3.79
CA PHE A 508 29.32 10.13 2.43
C PHE A 508 28.72 8.73 2.32
N ILE A 509 27.70 8.59 1.47
CA ILE A 509 26.90 7.37 1.31
C ILE A 509 27.30 6.72 -0.01
N THR A 510 27.68 5.45 0.01
CA THR A 510 28.07 4.69 -1.19
C THR A 510 26.86 4.00 -1.84
N SER A 511 27.02 3.62 -3.11
CA SER A 511 26.04 2.77 -3.81
C SER A 511 25.96 1.37 -3.20
N LEU A 512 24.83 0.69 -3.44
CA LEU A 512 24.65 -0.71 -3.10
C LEU A 512 25.53 -1.57 -4.02
N PRO A 513 26.26 -2.57 -3.49
CA PRO A 513 26.97 -3.55 -4.31
C PRO A 513 26.03 -4.32 -5.25
N ASP A 514 26.47 -4.58 -6.48
CA ASP A 514 25.64 -5.22 -7.54
C ASP A 514 25.14 -6.63 -7.14
N ASP A 515 25.91 -7.37 -6.34
CA ASP A 515 25.55 -8.70 -5.83
C ASP A 515 24.40 -8.66 -4.80
N LYS A 516 24.18 -7.50 -4.17
CA LYS A 516 23.11 -7.27 -3.18
C LYS A 516 21.83 -6.71 -3.80
N VAL A 517 21.85 -6.27 -5.05
CA VAL A 517 20.65 -5.79 -5.75
C VAL A 517 19.65 -6.95 -5.88
N PRO A 518 18.37 -6.77 -5.48
CA PRO A 518 17.38 -7.84 -5.56
C PRO A 518 17.24 -8.38 -6.98
N LYS A 519 17.18 -9.71 -7.16
CA LYS A 519 17.05 -10.33 -8.49
C LYS A 519 15.79 -9.92 -9.28
N ALA A 520 14.75 -9.46 -8.58
CA ALA A 520 13.50 -8.97 -9.19
C ALA A 520 13.56 -7.48 -9.59
N ALA A 521 14.63 -6.78 -9.21
CA ALA A 521 14.85 -5.40 -9.59
C ALA A 521 15.21 -5.30 -11.07
N SER A 522 14.67 -4.28 -11.74
CA SER A 522 14.96 -3.95 -13.12
C SER A 522 15.17 -2.45 -13.27
N PRO A 523 15.74 -1.96 -14.39
CA PRO A 523 15.88 -0.53 -14.64
C PRO A 523 14.53 0.19 -14.55
N GLY A 524 14.48 1.30 -13.81
CA GLY A 524 13.24 2.03 -13.50
C GLY A 524 12.53 1.57 -12.22
N HIS A 525 12.91 0.44 -11.64
CA HIS A 525 12.53 0.09 -10.27
C HIS A 525 13.40 0.87 -9.28
N TYR A 526 12.93 0.98 -8.04
CA TYR A 526 13.68 1.59 -6.96
C TYR A 526 13.40 0.90 -5.64
N LEU A 527 14.32 1.05 -4.69
CA LEU A 527 14.15 0.57 -3.32
C LEU A 527 13.75 1.75 -2.43
N VAL A 528 12.92 1.49 -1.44
CA VAL A 528 12.49 2.50 -0.47
C VAL A 528 12.78 2.06 0.95
N GLY A 529 13.05 3.04 1.79
CA GLY A 529 13.38 2.83 3.19
C GLY A 529 13.56 4.14 3.92
N GLN A 530 14.33 4.10 5.00
CA GLN A 530 14.51 5.24 5.89
C GLN A 530 15.97 5.39 6.32
N ILE A 531 16.38 6.63 6.61
CA ILE A 531 17.63 6.96 7.27
C ILE A 531 17.34 7.65 8.60
N SER A 532 18.04 7.25 9.66
CA SER A 532 18.12 8.01 10.90
C SER A 532 19.55 8.50 11.10
N TYR A 533 19.71 9.68 11.70
CA TYR A 533 21.01 10.24 12.08
C TYR A 533 21.29 10.18 13.58
N ALA A 534 20.26 9.98 14.40
CA ALA A 534 20.40 9.95 15.85
C ALA A 534 21.00 8.62 16.33
N LYS A 535 21.95 8.72 17.27
CA LYS A 535 22.46 7.55 18.01
C LYS A 535 21.48 7.06 19.06
N ALA A 536 20.87 7.98 19.80
CA ALA A 536 19.94 7.65 20.87
C ALA A 536 18.70 6.94 20.30
N GLU A 537 18.32 5.81 20.90
CA GLU A 537 17.18 4.99 20.43
C GLU A 537 15.86 5.76 20.26
N PRO A 538 15.48 6.72 21.14
CA PRO A 538 14.26 7.51 20.95
C PRO A 538 14.29 8.34 19.66
N GLY A 539 15.39 9.05 19.39
CA GLY A 539 15.59 9.80 18.15
C GLY A 539 15.67 8.88 16.93
N LYS A 540 16.32 7.72 17.07
CA LYS A 540 16.56 6.79 15.96
C LYS A 540 15.30 6.18 15.34
N LYS A 541 14.24 6.04 16.14
CA LYS A 541 12.94 5.54 15.70
C LYS A 541 11.99 6.63 15.22
N THR A 542 12.31 7.89 15.50
CA THR A 542 11.37 9.01 15.38
C THR A 542 11.83 10.02 14.33
N ALA A 543 13.09 10.43 14.38
CA ALA A 543 13.71 11.34 13.43
C ALA A 543 14.28 10.56 12.23
N THR A 544 13.38 9.93 11.50
CA THR A 544 13.69 9.15 10.29
C THR A 544 13.27 9.91 9.04
N TYR A 545 14.07 9.79 7.97
CA TYR A 545 13.86 10.49 6.70
C TYR A 545 13.77 9.49 5.53
N PRO A 546 12.84 9.67 4.58
CA PRO A 546 12.67 8.74 3.46
C PRO A 546 13.93 8.64 2.60
N VAL A 547 14.24 7.41 2.17
CA VAL A 547 15.32 7.10 1.23
C VAL A 547 14.73 6.40 0.01
N HIS A 548 15.02 6.94 -1.17
CA HIS A 548 14.72 6.30 -2.45
C HIS A 548 16.03 5.93 -3.13
N TYR A 549 16.21 4.67 -3.48
CA TYR A 549 17.40 4.16 -4.16
C TYR A 549 17.02 3.63 -5.55
N VAL A 550 17.29 4.42 -6.58
CA VAL A 550 16.97 4.11 -7.97
C VAL A 550 17.98 3.12 -8.55
N ILE A 551 17.46 2.06 -9.15
CA ILE A 551 18.25 0.95 -9.68
C ILE A 551 18.69 1.26 -11.11
N SER A 552 19.98 1.03 -11.40
CA SER A 552 20.55 1.19 -12.73
C SER A 552 20.52 -0.11 -13.53
N ALA A 553 20.89 -0.03 -14.81
CA ALA A 553 21.10 -1.19 -15.65
C ALA A 553 22.09 -2.17 -14.99
N PRO A 554 21.79 -3.49 -14.99
CA PRO A 554 22.72 -4.47 -14.46
C PRO A 554 24.03 -4.39 -15.27
N PRO A 555 25.19 -4.63 -14.62
CA PRO A 555 26.45 -4.65 -15.33
C PRO A 555 26.36 -5.65 -16.48
N CYS A 556 26.89 -5.25 -17.65
CA CYS A 556 27.10 -6.19 -18.74
C CYS A 556 28.00 -7.29 -18.19
N LYS A 557 27.44 -8.47 -17.92
CA LYS A 557 28.26 -9.63 -17.60
C LYS A 557 29.23 -9.75 -18.77
N PRO A 558 30.56 -9.77 -18.53
CA PRO A 558 31.46 -10.20 -19.59
C PRO A 558 30.88 -11.53 -20.05
N LYS A 559 30.54 -11.65 -21.34
CA LYS A 559 30.33 -12.97 -21.92
C LYS A 559 31.54 -13.77 -21.44
N ASN A 560 31.32 -14.78 -20.60
CA ASN A 560 32.39 -15.67 -20.13
C ASN A 560 33.22 -16.05 -21.35
N GLY A 561 34.40 -15.44 -21.48
CA GLY A 561 35.11 -15.40 -22.74
C GLY A 561 34.29 -14.82 -23.90
N GLY A 562 34.83 -13.79 -24.54
CA GLY A 562 35.02 -14.00 -25.97
C GLY A 562 35.63 -15.39 -26.10
N LYS A 563 35.03 -16.26 -26.92
CA LYS A 563 35.75 -17.40 -27.44
C LYS A 563 37.12 -16.85 -27.87
N ASP A 564 38.15 -17.01 -27.06
CA ASP A 564 39.36 -17.56 -27.64
C ASP A 564 38.83 -18.84 -28.25
N LYS A 565 38.59 -18.74 -29.56
CA LYS A 565 38.67 -19.88 -30.43
C LYS A 565 40.09 -20.42 -30.17
N ASP A 566 40.29 -21.16 -29.09
CA ASP A 566 40.93 -22.44 -29.24
C ASP A 566 40.22 -23.04 -30.42
N LYS A 567 40.96 -23.09 -31.53
CA LYS A 567 40.49 -23.53 -32.83
C LYS A 567 39.73 -24.85 -32.62
N LYS A 568 38.41 -24.77 -32.43
CA LYS A 568 37.54 -25.67 -33.19
C LYS A 568 37.92 -25.34 -34.60
N GLU A 569 38.62 -26.28 -35.25
CA GLU A 569 38.70 -26.35 -36.70
C GLU A 569 37.39 -25.79 -37.24
N ASP A 570 37.46 -24.72 -38.04
CA ASP A 570 36.26 -24.17 -38.66
C ASP A 570 35.60 -25.36 -39.36
N LYS A 571 34.49 -25.84 -38.79
CA LYS A 571 33.71 -26.92 -39.38
C LYS A 571 33.35 -26.47 -40.79
N ASP A 572 33.45 -27.39 -41.75
CA ASP A 572 33.08 -27.11 -43.13
C ASP A 572 31.67 -26.49 -43.16
N PRO A 573 31.44 -25.34 -43.85
CA PRO A 573 30.11 -24.76 -43.99
C PRO A 573 29.04 -25.77 -44.45
N GLN A 574 29.46 -26.81 -45.19
CA GLN A 574 28.58 -27.90 -45.59
C GLN A 574 28.17 -28.79 -44.40
N GLU A 575 29.07 -29.07 -43.45
CA GLU A 575 28.75 -29.80 -42.22
C GLU A 575 27.84 -28.98 -41.30
N GLU A 576 28.09 -27.67 -41.15
CA GLU A 576 27.22 -26.78 -40.36
C GLU A 576 25.80 -26.69 -40.96
N PHE A 577 25.68 -26.60 -42.30
CA PHE A 577 24.40 -26.65 -42.98
C PHE A 577 23.67 -27.97 -42.73
N THR A 578 24.38 -29.09 -42.79
CA THR A 578 23.81 -30.43 -42.59
C THR A 578 23.35 -30.63 -41.14
N GLU A 579 24.13 -30.16 -40.15
CA GLU A 579 23.75 -30.16 -38.73
C GLU A 579 22.52 -29.26 -38.47
N ALA A 580 22.48 -28.06 -39.05
CA ALA A 580 21.34 -27.15 -38.91
C ALA A 580 20.07 -27.72 -39.57
N LEU A 581 20.18 -28.38 -40.73
CA LEU A 581 19.07 -29.03 -41.41
C LEU A 581 18.53 -30.21 -40.59
N ARG A 582 19.41 -31.02 -40.00
CA ARG A 582 19.02 -32.09 -39.06
C ARG A 582 18.24 -31.52 -37.88
N ASP A 583 18.78 -30.51 -37.20
CA ASP A 583 18.15 -29.93 -36.01
C ASP A 583 16.81 -29.25 -36.35
N PHE A 584 16.72 -28.63 -37.53
CA PHE A 584 15.46 -28.11 -38.08
C PHE A 584 14.44 -29.23 -38.31
N LYS A 585 14.82 -30.33 -38.97
CA LYS A 585 13.92 -31.48 -39.19
C LYS A 585 13.46 -32.11 -37.85
N ILE A 586 14.34 -32.20 -36.85
CA ILE A 586 13.98 -32.66 -35.49
C ILE A 586 12.95 -31.73 -34.86
N GLN A 587 13.12 -30.41 -34.98
CA GLN A 587 12.17 -29.43 -34.43
C GLN A 587 10.76 -29.55 -35.04
N TRP A 588 10.66 -29.93 -36.32
CA TRP A 588 9.39 -30.09 -37.04
C TRP A 588 8.75 -31.47 -36.90
N MET A 589 9.43 -32.44 -36.28
CA MET A 589 8.93 -33.81 -36.10
C MET A 589 7.63 -33.88 -35.29
N SER A 590 7.39 -32.93 -34.39
CA SER A 590 6.14 -32.84 -33.60
C SER A 590 4.98 -32.17 -34.36
N LYS A 591 5.24 -31.55 -35.52
CA LYS A 591 4.26 -30.78 -36.31
C LYS A 591 3.88 -31.44 -37.64
N LEU A 592 4.65 -32.44 -38.10
CA LEU A 592 4.48 -33.17 -39.35
C LEU A 592 4.32 -34.67 -39.09
N ASP A 593 4.22 -35.49 -40.14
CA ASP A 593 4.23 -36.96 -40.00
C ASP A 593 5.56 -37.43 -39.37
N SER A 594 5.47 -37.76 -38.09
CA SER A 594 6.61 -38.02 -37.23
C SER A 594 7.35 -39.30 -37.61
N LYS A 595 6.70 -40.27 -38.28
CA LYS A 595 7.31 -41.57 -38.61
C LYS A 595 8.31 -41.45 -39.76
N ALA A 596 7.90 -40.84 -40.87
CA ALA A 596 8.74 -40.70 -42.06
C ALA A 596 10.01 -39.87 -41.80
N ILE A 597 9.88 -38.74 -41.09
CA ILE A 597 11.03 -37.86 -40.77
C ILE A 597 11.99 -38.56 -39.81
N TYR A 598 11.45 -39.36 -38.86
CA TYR A 598 12.29 -40.07 -37.90
C TYR A 598 13.09 -41.19 -38.55
N GLU A 599 12.48 -41.98 -39.45
CA GLU A 599 13.19 -43.05 -40.18
C GLU A 599 14.32 -42.49 -41.04
N GLU A 600 14.04 -41.43 -41.81
CA GLU A 600 15.06 -40.73 -42.62
C GLU A 600 16.24 -40.25 -41.78
N LEU A 601 15.97 -39.57 -40.66
CA LEU A 601 17.02 -39.03 -39.79
C LEU A 601 17.74 -40.11 -38.98
N LYS A 602 17.07 -41.22 -38.65
CA LYS A 602 17.65 -42.33 -37.90
C LYS A 602 18.66 -43.09 -38.76
N GLU A 603 18.41 -43.23 -40.06
CA GLU A 603 19.38 -43.80 -40.99
C GLU A 603 20.64 -42.93 -41.11
N LEU A 604 20.47 -41.61 -41.15
CA LEU A 604 21.57 -40.66 -41.31
C LEU A 604 22.35 -40.38 -40.01
N HIS A 605 21.67 -40.40 -38.85
CA HIS A 605 22.23 -39.97 -37.57
C HIS A 605 21.80 -40.86 -36.38
N PRO A 606 22.13 -42.17 -36.39
CA PRO A 606 21.62 -43.15 -35.43
C PRO A 606 22.10 -42.96 -33.97
N SER A 607 23.19 -42.23 -33.74
CA SER A 607 23.73 -41.94 -32.38
C SER A 607 23.36 -40.54 -31.87
N HIS A 608 22.56 -39.78 -32.62
CA HIS A 608 22.24 -38.41 -32.27
C HIS A 608 21.13 -38.35 -31.23
N LEU A 609 21.48 -38.27 -29.95
CA LEU A 609 20.53 -38.27 -28.82
C LEU A 609 19.33 -37.30 -28.98
N PRO A 610 19.49 -36.04 -29.43
CA PRO A 610 18.36 -35.13 -29.64
C PRO A 610 17.30 -35.63 -30.64
N LEU A 611 17.67 -36.47 -31.61
CA LEU A 611 16.73 -37.09 -32.55
C LEU A 611 15.78 -38.04 -31.82
N HIS A 612 16.32 -38.95 -31.01
CA HIS A 612 15.54 -39.92 -30.25
C HIS A 612 14.68 -39.25 -29.18
N VAL A 613 15.22 -38.23 -28.50
CA VAL A 613 14.45 -37.40 -27.54
C VAL A 613 13.31 -36.68 -28.25
N GLY A 614 13.57 -36.06 -29.41
CA GLY A 614 12.54 -35.39 -30.21
C GLY A 614 11.42 -36.33 -30.64
N ARG A 615 11.75 -37.56 -31.05
CA ARG A 615 10.79 -38.62 -31.39
C ARG A 615 9.92 -39.01 -30.21
N LEU A 616 10.54 -39.26 -29.06
CA LEU A 616 9.84 -39.61 -27.83
C LEU A 616 8.87 -38.50 -27.41
N GLN A 617 9.32 -37.24 -27.44
CA GLN A 617 8.51 -36.08 -27.10
C GLN A 617 7.37 -35.88 -28.10
N ALA A 618 7.57 -36.15 -29.38
CA ALA A 618 6.52 -36.07 -30.39
C ALA A 618 5.41 -37.11 -30.14
N LEU A 619 5.78 -38.37 -29.88
CA LEU A 619 4.82 -39.45 -29.59
C LEU A 619 4.03 -39.19 -28.29
N ASP A 620 4.72 -38.77 -27.23
CA ASP A 620 4.09 -38.55 -25.92
C ASP A 620 3.24 -37.26 -25.87
N ASN A 621 3.44 -36.32 -26.80
CA ASN A 621 2.61 -35.11 -26.95
C ASN A 621 1.47 -35.27 -27.98
N ASP A 622 1.36 -36.43 -28.65
CA ASP A 622 0.32 -36.68 -29.66
C ASP A 622 -1.08 -36.72 -29.03
N LYS A 623 -2.12 -36.30 -29.78
CA LYS A 623 -3.51 -36.34 -29.29
C LYS A 623 -4.01 -37.77 -29.08
N GLU A 624 -3.46 -38.72 -29.82
CA GLU A 624 -3.78 -40.15 -29.72
C GLU A 624 -2.75 -40.93 -28.88
N ARG A 625 -2.00 -40.25 -28.01
CA ARG A 625 -0.98 -40.84 -27.12
C ARG A 625 -1.38 -42.18 -26.47
N LEU A 626 -2.62 -42.27 -25.96
CA LEU A 626 -3.12 -43.50 -25.29
C LEU A 626 -3.17 -44.72 -26.22
N LYS A 627 -3.19 -44.54 -27.55
CA LYS A 627 -3.12 -45.61 -28.54
C LYS A 627 -1.69 -46.01 -28.92
N GLN A 628 -0.69 -45.24 -28.50
CA GLN A 628 0.72 -45.37 -28.91
C GLN A 628 1.65 -45.66 -27.72
N LEU A 629 1.12 -46.20 -26.61
CA LEU A 629 1.91 -46.42 -25.38
C LEU A 629 3.10 -47.36 -25.60
N ASP A 630 2.96 -48.40 -26.42
CA ASP A 630 4.06 -49.30 -26.80
C ASP A 630 5.16 -48.59 -27.61
N ASP A 631 4.77 -47.75 -28.57
CA ASP A 631 5.71 -46.95 -29.37
C ASP A 631 6.48 -45.95 -28.49
N ILE A 632 5.83 -45.38 -27.46
CA ILE A 632 6.46 -44.49 -26.48
C ILE A 632 7.48 -45.25 -25.62
N ILE A 633 7.14 -46.45 -25.16
CA ILE A 633 8.04 -47.29 -24.36
C ILE A 633 9.28 -47.64 -25.19
N ALA A 634 9.10 -48.10 -26.44
CA ALA A 634 10.20 -48.43 -27.33
C ALA A 634 11.08 -47.21 -27.67
N ALA A 635 10.47 -46.04 -27.90
CA ALA A 635 11.21 -44.80 -28.14
C ALA A 635 12.00 -44.36 -26.89
N ALA A 636 11.45 -44.55 -25.69
CA ALA A 636 12.14 -44.23 -24.45
C ALA A 636 13.31 -45.18 -24.19
N ASP A 637 13.16 -46.48 -24.47
CA ASP A 637 14.26 -47.46 -24.37
C ASP A 637 15.39 -47.12 -25.35
N ALA A 638 15.07 -46.64 -26.55
CA ALA A 638 16.06 -46.15 -27.51
C ALA A 638 16.83 -44.92 -26.98
N VAL A 639 16.19 -44.02 -26.22
CA VAL A 639 16.88 -42.88 -25.59
C VAL A 639 17.75 -43.36 -24.42
N ILE A 640 17.23 -44.24 -23.56
CA ILE A 640 17.94 -44.77 -22.40
C ILE A 640 19.19 -45.54 -22.85
N GLY A 641 19.08 -46.36 -23.90
CA GLY A 641 20.20 -47.13 -24.45
C GLY A 641 21.32 -46.29 -25.10
N GLN A 642 21.04 -45.02 -25.44
CA GLN A 642 22.05 -44.09 -25.99
C GLN A 642 22.81 -43.32 -24.90
N VAL A 643 22.39 -43.42 -23.64
CA VAL A 643 23.04 -42.74 -22.51
C VAL A 643 23.85 -43.76 -21.71
N ASP A 644 25.16 -43.58 -21.65
CA ASP A 644 26.03 -44.34 -20.74
C ASP A 644 25.79 -43.88 -19.29
N THR A 645 25.02 -44.67 -18.56
CA THR A 645 24.68 -44.41 -17.16
C THR A 645 25.87 -44.57 -16.22
N ALA A 646 26.84 -45.43 -16.54
CA ALA A 646 28.03 -45.62 -15.71
C ALA A 646 28.98 -44.43 -15.84
N GLU A 647 29.17 -43.91 -17.05
CA GLU A 647 29.92 -42.68 -17.31
C GLU A 647 29.28 -41.48 -16.61
N LEU A 648 27.96 -41.34 -16.74
CA LEU A 648 27.21 -40.23 -16.15
C LEU A 648 27.24 -40.24 -14.61
N ALA A 649 27.06 -41.40 -13.99
CA ALA A 649 27.16 -41.55 -12.54
C ALA A 649 28.57 -41.21 -12.02
N SER A 650 29.60 -41.69 -12.72
CA SER A 650 31.00 -41.42 -12.41
C SER A 650 31.32 -39.92 -12.50
N PHE A 651 30.80 -39.25 -13.53
CA PHE A 651 30.94 -37.80 -13.69
C PHE A 651 30.29 -37.02 -12.54
N LEU A 652 29.07 -37.40 -12.13
CA LEU A 652 28.35 -36.73 -11.04
C LEU A 652 29.03 -36.90 -9.67
N ALA A 653 29.85 -37.95 -9.49
CA ALA A 653 30.61 -38.18 -8.27
C ALA A 653 31.89 -37.33 -8.16
N LEU A 654 32.34 -36.70 -9.26
CA LEU A 654 33.52 -35.84 -9.26
C LEU A 654 33.25 -34.54 -8.48
N LYS A 655 34.09 -34.23 -7.48
CA LYS A 655 34.01 -32.98 -6.70
C LYS A 655 34.58 -31.77 -7.44
N ALA A 656 35.57 -31.98 -8.30
CA ALA A 656 36.18 -30.95 -9.15
C ALA A 656 36.72 -31.61 -10.43
N ASP A 657 36.30 -31.11 -11.59
CA ASP A 657 36.78 -31.55 -12.90
C ASP A 657 37.95 -30.63 -13.32
N THR A 658 39.13 -31.21 -13.50
CA THR A 658 40.37 -30.48 -13.81
C THR A 658 40.69 -30.43 -15.31
N ARG A 659 39.85 -31.00 -16.16
CA ARG A 659 40.04 -30.98 -17.62
C ARG A 659 39.88 -29.56 -18.18
N SER A 660 40.61 -29.26 -19.26
CA SER A 660 40.59 -27.94 -19.91
C SER A 660 39.22 -27.60 -20.52
N ASP A 661 38.43 -28.60 -20.88
CA ASP A 661 37.09 -28.49 -21.45
C ASP A 661 35.97 -28.84 -20.45
N ALA A 662 36.27 -28.90 -19.15
CA ALA A 662 35.35 -29.30 -18.08
C ALA A 662 33.99 -28.58 -18.12
N ALA A 663 33.96 -27.28 -18.48
CA ALA A 663 32.71 -26.52 -18.60
C ALA A 663 31.81 -27.05 -19.74
N THR A 664 32.40 -27.45 -20.87
CA THR A 664 31.69 -27.99 -22.03
C THR A 664 31.19 -29.40 -21.75
N ILE A 665 32.05 -30.25 -21.16
CA ILE A 665 31.68 -31.61 -20.74
C ILE A 665 30.54 -31.56 -19.72
N LYS A 666 30.59 -30.65 -18.75
CA LYS A 666 29.51 -30.48 -17.78
C LYS A 666 28.16 -30.19 -18.43
N VAL A 667 28.13 -29.28 -19.41
CA VAL A 667 26.89 -28.97 -20.15
C VAL A 667 26.39 -30.20 -20.92
N GLU A 668 27.28 -30.97 -21.53
CA GLU A 668 26.91 -32.19 -22.26
C GLU A 668 26.37 -33.28 -21.31
N MET A 669 27.03 -33.52 -20.18
CA MET A 669 26.59 -34.48 -19.17
C MET A 669 25.27 -34.07 -18.52
N GLU A 670 25.06 -32.78 -18.25
CA GLU A 670 23.77 -32.26 -17.77
C GLU A 670 22.64 -32.48 -18.80
N LYS A 671 22.94 -32.35 -20.10
CA LYS A 671 21.98 -32.68 -21.18
C LYS A 671 21.69 -34.18 -21.24
N LYS A 672 22.70 -35.04 -21.18
CA LYS A 672 22.53 -36.52 -21.14
C LYS A 672 21.69 -36.92 -19.93
N LYS A 673 21.96 -36.36 -18.75
CA LYS A 673 21.15 -36.57 -17.53
C LYS A 673 19.69 -36.14 -17.73
N ALA A 674 19.47 -34.95 -18.28
CA ALA A 674 18.12 -34.44 -18.52
C ALA A 674 17.34 -35.32 -19.51
N ALA A 675 17.98 -35.78 -20.58
CA ALA A 675 17.39 -36.69 -21.57
C ALA A 675 17.05 -38.07 -20.95
N LEU A 676 17.95 -38.62 -20.13
CA LEU A 676 17.71 -39.87 -19.40
C LEU A 676 16.49 -39.74 -18.47
N ILE A 677 16.42 -38.67 -17.67
CA ILE A 677 15.29 -38.42 -16.76
C ILE A 677 13.99 -38.28 -17.55
N ASP A 678 13.97 -37.49 -18.63
CA ASP A 678 12.78 -37.32 -19.49
C ASP A 678 12.32 -38.67 -20.06
N ALA A 679 13.26 -39.50 -20.55
CA ALA A 679 12.95 -40.82 -21.09
C ALA A 679 12.39 -41.80 -20.04
N VAL A 680 13.05 -41.91 -18.89
CA VAL A 680 12.60 -42.77 -17.78
C VAL A 680 11.21 -42.33 -17.29
N CYS A 681 10.96 -41.02 -17.14
CA CYS A 681 9.66 -40.50 -16.73
C CYS A 681 8.55 -40.79 -17.74
N ARG A 682 8.82 -40.65 -19.05
CA ARG A 682 7.83 -40.93 -20.10
C ARG A 682 7.57 -42.43 -20.26
N LYS A 683 8.62 -43.26 -20.21
CA LYS A 683 8.49 -44.73 -20.16
C LYS A 683 7.60 -45.14 -19.00
N GLY A 684 7.99 -44.75 -17.78
CA GLY A 684 7.26 -45.10 -16.58
C GLY A 684 5.82 -44.58 -16.58
N SER A 685 5.58 -43.38 -17.11
CA SER A 685 4.24 -42.82 -17.26
C SER A 685 3.39 -43.60 -18.26
N ALA A 686 3.96 -44.04 -19.39
CA ALA A 686 3.25 -44.82 -20.40
C ALA A 686 2.88 -46.22 -19.88
N VAL A 687 3.81 -46.91 -19.21
CA VAL A 687 3.52 -48.21 -18.59
C VAL A 687 2.50 -48.04 -17.45
N ALA A 688 2.62 -46.98 -16.63
CA ALA A 688 1.63 -46.72 -15.58
C ALA A 688 0.23 -46.46 -16.15
N ASP A 689 0.11 -45.77 -17.29
CA ASP A 689 -1.18 -45.56 -17.95
C ASP A 689 -1.78 -46.88 -18.46
N LYS A 690 -0.98 -47.82 -18.97
CA LYS A 690 -1.46 -49.17 -19.33
C LYS A 690 -2.06 -49.89 -18.14
N VAL A 691 -1.36 -49.86 -16.99
CA VAL A 691 -1.85 -50.50 -15.76
C VAL A 691 -3.12 -49.81 -15.25
N LEU A 692 -3.20 -48.48 -15.32
CA LEU A 692 -4.42 -47.75 -14.93
C LEU A 692 -5.61 -48.06 -15.85
N GLN A 693 -5.41 -48.17 -17.17
CA GLN A 693 -6.46 -48.60 -18.11
C GLN A 693 -6.95 -50.01 -17.80
N ALA A 694 -6.02 -50.95 -17.57
CA ALA A 694 -6.37 -52.33 -17.23
C ALA A 694 -7.09 -52.45 -15.87
N LEU A 695 -6.82 -51.54 -14.92
CA LEU A 695 -7.55 -51.44 -13.65
C LEU A 695 -8.96 -50.86 -13.82
N GLU A 696 -9.19 -49.96 -14.78
CA GLU A 696 -10.51 -49.40 -15.09
C GLU A 696 -11.40 -50.40 -15.87
N ASP A 697 -10.80 -51.24 -16.70
CA ASP A 697 -11.48 -52.28 -17.50
C ASP A 697 -11.75 -53.59 -16.71
N ASP A 698 -11.63 -53.57 -15.37
CA ASP A 698 -11.78 -54.74 -14.47
C ASP A 698 -10.88 -55.96 -14.84
N ALA A 699 -9.78 -55.75 -15.59
CA ALA A 699 -8.82 -56.78 -15.98
C ALA A 699 -7.78 -57.10 -14.87
N VAL A 700 -8.24 -57.07 -13.61
CA VAL A 700 -7.41 -57.22 -12.41
C VAL A 700 -6.83 -58.65 -12.34
N GLY A 701 -5.51 -58.76 -12.27
CA GLY A 701 -4.81 -60.06 -12.12
C GLY A 701 -4.42 -60.76 -13.43
N SER A 702 -4.48 -60.07 -14.57
CA SER A 702 -3.87 -60.59 -15.81
C SER A 702 -2.34 -60.65 -15.72
N THR A 703 -1.73 -61.64 -16.36
CA THR A 703 -0.27 -61.85 -16.35
C THR A 703 0.49 -60.66 -16.96
N ASP A 704 -0.13 -59.94 -17.89
CA ASP A 704 0.46 -58.76 -18.53
C ASP A 704 0.39 -57.53 -17.61
N MET A 705 -0.68 -57.36 -16.84
CA MET A 705 -0.77 -56.31 -15.81
C MET A 705 0.30 -56.48 -14.72
N GLU A 706 0.56 -57.70 -14.26
CA GLU A 706 1.60 -57.95 -13.24
C GLU A 706 3.01 -57.61 -13.76
N LYS A 707 3.30 -57.92 -15.03
CA LYS A 707 4.57 -57.56 -15.68
C LYS A 707 4.70 -56.04 -15.81
N ASP A 708 3.65 -55.36 -16.28
CA ASP A 708 3.67 -53.91 -16.43
C ASP A 708 3.79 -53.20 -15.07
N LEU A 709 3.14 -53.73 -14.02
CA LEU A 709 3.28 -53.24 -12.64
C LEU A 709 4.72 -53.40 -12.11
N ALA A 710 5.36 -54.53 -12.38
CA ALA A 710 6.76 -54.74 -12.02
C ALA A 710 7.68 -53.76 -12.76
N LEU A 711 7.44 -53.57 -14.06
CA LEU A 711 8.19 -52.63 -14.90
C LEU A 711 8.04 -51.18 -14.43
N VAL A 712 6.85 -50.76 -13.98
CA VAL A 712 6.64 -49.42 -13.38
C VAL A 712 7.48 -49.23 -12.13
N LYS A 713 7.55 -50.23 -11.25
CA LYS A 713 8.35 -50.17 -10.01
C LYS A 713 9.84 -50.10 -10.32
N GLU A 714 10.33 -50.95 -11.21
CA GLU A 714 11.74 -50.93 -11.66
C GLU A 714 12.10 -49.59 -12.31
N THR A 715 11.24 -49.06 -13.18
CA THR A 715 11.46 -47.76 -13.83
C THR A 715 11.48 -46.62 -12.81
N PHE A 716 10.68 -46.72 -11.74
CA PHE A 716 10.70 -45.73 -10.66
C PHE A 716 11.98 -45.84 -9.80
N GLU A 717 12.44 -47.06 -9.48
CA GLU A 717 13.72 -47.26 -8.80
C GLU A 717 14.89 -46.72 -9.61
N GLU A 718 14.86 -46.88 -10.94
CA GLU A 718 15.84 -46.26 -11.84
C GLU A 718 15.79 -44.74 -11.77
N LEU A 719 14.60 -44.14 -11.80
CA LEU A 719 14.44 -42.68 -11.68
C LEU A 719 15.07 -42.13 -10.39
N LEU A 720 14.89 -42.84 -9.26
CA LEU A 720 15.40 -42.41 -7.95
C LEU A 720 16.93 -42.29 -7.89
N LYS A 721 17.66 -42.93 -8.82
CA LYS A 721 19.12 -42.78 -8.93
C LYS A 721 19.52 -41.40 -9.46
N TRP A 722 18.62 -40.71 -10.18
CA TRP A 722 18.95 -39.51 -10.96
C TRP A 722 18.25 -38.24 -10.48
N ALA A 723 17.06 -38.36 -9.89
CA ALA A 723 16.21 -37.23 -9.49
C ALA A 723 15.43 -37.48 -8.20
N GLU A 724 15.15 -36.41 -7.46
CA GLU A 724 14.25 -36.47 -6.30
C GLU A 724 12.78 -36.64 -6.77
N PRO A 725 11.99 -37.54 -6.16
CA PRO A 725 10.65 -37.86 -6.64
C PRO A 725 9.64 -36.69 -6.60
N MET A 726 9.92 -35.61 -5.86
CA MET A 726 9.07 -34.42 -5.75
C MET A 726 9.56 -33.24 -6.61
N ASP A 727 10.63 -33.41 -7.40
CA ASP A 727 11.05 -32.42 -8.39
C ASP A 727 9.97 -32.24 -9.45
N ILE A 728 9.71 -30.99 -9.83
CA ILE A 728 8.65 -30.63 -10.78
C ILE A 728 8.79 -31.33 -12.14
N LYS A 729 10.01 -31.70 -12.53
CA LYS A 729 10.30 -32.39 -13.79
C LYS A 729 9.84 -33.84 -13.79
N VAL A 730 9.72 -34.47 -12.61
CA VAL A 730 9.48 -35.93 -12.47
C VAL A 730 8.22 -36.27 -11.68
N VAL A 731 7.67 -35.32 -10.92
CA VAL A 731 6.54 -35.51 -10.00
C VAL A 731 5.28 -36.06 -10.69
N SER A 732 5.10 -35.80 -11.99
CA SER A 732 4.00 -36.38 -12.77
C SER A 732 4.09 -37.91 -12.84
N PHE A 733 5.29 -38.47 -13.06
CA PHE A 733 5.49 -39.91 -13.04
C PHE A 733 5.38 -40.46 -11.61
N THR A 734 5.94 -39.76 -10.61
CA THR A 734 5.79 -40.12 -9.19
C THR A 734 4.32 -40.27 -8.77
N MET A 735 3.46 -39.36 -9.23
CA MET A 735 2.01 -39.42 -9.00
C MET A 735 1.41 -40.70 -9.59
N LYS A 736 1.67 -40.99 -10.87
CA LYS A 736 1.14 -42.18 -11.55
C LYS A 736 1.65 -43.49 -10.94
N HIS A 737 2.95 -43.58 -10.65
CA HIS A 737 3.53 -44.71 -9.93
C HIS A 737 2.82 -44.95 -8.58
N ALA A 738 2.59 -43.88 -7.81
CA ALA A 738 1.91 -43.99 -6.52
C ALA A 738 0.44 -44.44 -6.67
N MET A 739 -0.26 -43.98 -7.72
CA MET A 739 -1.63 -44.43 -8.02
C MET A 739 -1.68 -45.93 -8.33
N VAL A 740 -0.82 -46.39 -9.23
CA VAL A 740 -0.73 -47.80 -9.64
C VAL A 740 -0.33 -48.72 -8.47
N CYS A 741 0.48 -48.21 -7.54
CA CYS A 741 0.84 -48.94 -6.32
C CYS A 741 -0.21 -48.86 -5.19
N GLY A 742 -1.37 -48.20 -5.40
CA GLY A 742 -2.40 -48.01 -4.37
C GLY A 742 -2.00 -47.05 -3.23
N GLN A 743 -0.92 -46.28 -3.40
CA GLN A 743 -0.36 -45.38 -2.40
C GLN A 743 -0.93 -43.96 -2.55
N TYR A 744 -2.24 -43.83 -2.41
CA TYR A 744 -2.96 -42.58 -2.71
C TYR A 744 -2.53 -41.38 -1.88
N GLY A 745 -2.04 -41.55 -0.65
CA GLY A 745 -1.47 -40.45 0.13
C GLY A 745 -0.22 -39.82 -0.52
N ARG A 746 0.65 -40.64 -1.14
CA ARG A 746 1.79 -40.16 -1.93
C ARG A 746 1.33 -39.51 -3.23
N ALA A 747 0.32 -40.09 -3.88
CA ALA A 747 -0.26 -39.53 -5.10
C ALA A 747 -0.86 -38.14 -4.85
N ILE A 748 -1.59 -37.95 -3.74
CA ILE A 748 -2.14 -36.65 -3.33
C ILE A 748 -1.01 -35.63 -3.13
N ARG A 749 0.05 -36.00 -2.41
CA ARG A 749 1.19 -35.09 -2.17
C ARG A 749 1.85 -34.66 -3.49
N ALA A 750 2.01 -35.59 -4.44
CA ALA A 750 2.53 -35.30 -5.77
C ALA A 750 1.57 -34.41 -6.58
N ALA A 751 0.26 -34.70 -6.55
CA ALA A 751 -0.76 -33.90 -7.23
C ALA A 751 -0.84 -32.47 -6.69
N GLN A 752 -0.76 -32.30 -5.37
CA GLN A 752 -0.68 -30.97 -4.73
C GLN A 752 0.57 -30.21 -5.17
N LYS A 753 1.73 -30.88 -5.25
CA LYS A 753 2.95 -30.24 -5.74
C LYS A 753 2.83 -29.76 -7.19
N ILE A 754 2.12 -30.52 -8.03
CA ILE A 754 1.80 -30.12 -9.42
C ILE A 754 0.85 -28.91 -9.42
N LEU A 755 -0.17 -28.94 -8.56
CA LEU A 755 -1.15 -27.87 -8.43
C LEU A 755 -0.51 -26.55 -7.93
N ASP A 756 0.40 -26.61 -6.96
CA ASP A 756 1.10 -25.45 -6.43
C ASP A 756 1.96 -24.73 -7.48
N ASP A 757 2.53 -25.49 -8.43
CA ASP A 757 3.34 -24.93 -9.53
C ASP A 757 2.49 -24.51 -10.73
N LYS A 758 1.42 -25.27 -11.01
CA LYS A 758 0.46 -25.03 -12.11
C LYS A 758 -0.97 -25.04 -11.56
N PRO A 759 -1.43 -23.92 -10.96
CA PRO A 759 -2.74 -23.83 -10.36
C PRO A 759 -3.80 -23.70 -11.45
N ASN A 760 -4.31 -24.83 -11.93
CA ASN A 760 -5.36 -24.87 -12.95
C ASN A 760 -6.47 -25.85 -12.56
N LYS A 761 -7.63 -25.66 -13.19
CA LYS A 761 -8.84 -26.42 -12.89
C LYS A 761 -8.69 -27.92 -13.10
N GLU A 762 -7.84 -28.35 -14.04
CA GLU A 762 -7.61 -29.77 -14.33
C GLU A 762 -6.81 -30.45 -13.21
N ASN A 763 -5.75 -29.80 -12.73
CA ASN A 763 -4.93 -30.29 -11.63
C ASN A 763 -5.72 -30.34 -10.32
N GLU A 764 -6.56 -29.34 -10.06
CA GLU A 764 -7.43 -29.36 -8.87
C GLU A 764 -8.43 -30.52 -8.93
N ARG A 765 -9.00 -30.80 -10.12
CA ARG A 765 -9.88 -31.96 -10.33
C ARG A 765 -9.17 -33.28 -10.08
N LYS A 766 -7.90 -33.42 -10.48
CA LYS A 766 -7.08 -34.60 -10.18
C LYS A 766 -6.89 -34.77 -8.66
N CYS A 767 -6.62 -33.70 -7.93
CA CYS A 767 -6.59 -33.74 -6.46
C CYS A 767 -7.93 -34.20 -5.87
N ILE A 768 -9.05 -33.65 -6.36
CA ILE A 768 -10.41 -34.02 -5.93
C ILE A 768 -10.70 -35.51 -6.17
N GLU A 769 -10.32 -36.05 -7.32
CA GLU A 769 -10.47 -37.47 -7.63
C GLU A 769 -9.71 -38.35 -6.63
N LEU A 770 -8.45 -37.98 -6.33
CA LEU A 770 -7.63 -38.69 -5.35
C LEU A 770 -8.20 -38.58 -3.92
N TYR A 771 -8.78 -37.44 -3.55
CA TYR A 771 -9.48 -37.30 -2.26
C TYR A 771 -10.66 -38.26 -2.15
N LYS A 772 -11.43 -38.43 -3.23
CA LYS A 772 -12.55 -39.40 -3.27
C LYS A 772 -12.05 -40.84 -3.15
N LYS A 773 -10.97 -41.20 -3.86
CA LYS A 773 -10.34 -42.53 -3.78
C LYS A 773 -9.84 -42.86 -2.35
N MET A 774 -9.47 -41.85 -1.57
CA MET A 774 -9.09 -41.99 -0.15
C MET A 774 -10.28 -41.97 0.83
N GLY A 775 -11.52 -41.77 0.36
CA GLY A 775 -12.70 -41.59 1.22
C GLY A 775 -12.75 -40.23 1.93
N TRP A 776 -11.96 -39.24 1.50
CA TRP A 776 -11.93 -37.89 2.07
C TRP A 776 -13.03 -37.01 1.45
N ASP A 777 -14.28 -37.47 1.51
CA ASP A 777 -15.42 -36.81 0.85
C ASP A 777 -15.63 -35.37 1.31
N HIS A 778 -15.32 -35.07 2.57
CA HIS A 778 -15.43 -33.71 3.10
C HIS A 778 -14.44 -32.75 2.42
N VAL A 779 -13.21 -33.20 2.15
CA VAL A 779 -12.17 -32.42 1.44
C VAL A 779 -12.52 -32.28 -0.04
N ALA A 780 -12.97 -33.37 -0.67
CA ALA A 780 -13.42 -33.37 -2.06
C ALA A 780 -14.57 -32.37 -2.27
N LYS A 781 -15.64 -32.47 -1.46
CA LYS A 781 -16.79 -31.56 -1.50
C LYS A 781 -16.39 -30.10 -1.22
N HIS A 782 -15.48 -29.88 -0.27
CA HIS A 782 -14.95 -28.55 -0.02
C HIS A 782 -14.26 -27.99 -1.27
N SER A 783 -13.31 -28.73 -1.83
CA SER A 783 -12.54 -28.30 -3.01
C SER A 783 -13.43 -28.07 -4.24
N GLU A 784 -14.43 -28.94 -4.46
CA GLU A 784 -15.44 -28.77 -5.52
C GLU A 784 -16.24 -27.48 -5.38
N ARG A 785 -16.66 -27.12 -4.16
CA ARG A 785 -17.37 -25.85 -3.88
C ARG A 785 -16.50 -24.62 -4.12
N TRP A 786 -15.17 -24.76 -4.03
CA TRP A 786 -14.22 -23.67 -4.29
C TRP A 786 -13.84 -23.51 -5.76
N LEU A 787 -14.12 -24.49 -6.63
CA LEU A 787 -13.81 -24.40 -8.06
C LEU A 787 -14.37 -23.14 -8.74
N PRO A 788 -15.62 -22.70 -8.50
CA PRO A 788 -16.15 -21.48 -9.12
C PRO A 788 -15.45 -20.21 -8.63
N VAL A 789 -14.94 -20.22 -7.39
CA VAL A 789 -14.24 -19.08 -6.78
C VAL A 789 -12.80 -19.00 -7.27
N ARG A 790 -12.10 -20.13 -7.36
CA ARG A 790 -10.71 -20.20 -7.85
C ARG A 790 -10.58 -20.07 -9.37
N TYR A 791 -11.61 -20.47 -10.11
CA TYR A 791 -11.61 -20.48 -11.57
C TYR A 791 -12.87 -19.81 -12.14
N PRO A 792 -13.11 -18.51 -11.86
CA PRO A 792 -14.25 -17.79 -12.39
C PRO A 792 -14.14 -17.60 -13.91
N GLN A 793 -15.29 -17.52 -14.59
CA GLN A 793 -15.31 -17.35 -16.06
C GLN A 793 -14.85 -15.95 -16.49
N SER A 794 -15.20 -14.94 -15.71
CA SER A 794 -14.88 -13.53 -15.91
C SER A 794 -14.32 -12.90 -14.64
N TYR A 795 -13.65 -11.77 -14.80
CA TYR A 795 -13.27 -10.92 -13.67
C TYR A 795 -14.52 -10.45 -12.92
N THR A 796 -14.38 -10.24 -11.61
CA THR A 796 -15.38 -9.56 -10.77
C THR A 796 -15.66 -8.16 -11.34
N LEU A 797 -16.94 -7.74 -11.30
CA LEU A 797 -17.36 -6.41 -11.74
C LEU A 797 -16.92 -5.33 -10.74
N PHE A 798 -16.80 -4.09 -11.22
CA PHE A 798 -16.62 -2.89 -10.38
C PHE A 798 -17.96 -2.39 -9.83
#